data_AF-D1VZW2-F1
#
_entry.id   AF-D1VZW2-F1
#
_cell.length_a   1.000
_cell.length_b   1.000
_cell.length_c   1.000
_cell.angle_alpha   90.00
_cell.angle_beta   90.00
_cell.angle_gamma   90.00
#
_symmetry.space_group_name_H-M   'P 1'
#
loop_
_entity.id
_entity.type
_entity.pdbx_description
1 polymer ?
#
loop_
_entity_poly.entity_id
_entity_poly.type
_entity_poly.pdbx_seq_one_letter_code
_entity_poly.pdbx_strand_id
1 'polypeptide(L)'
;MTPLMRINKQKTLALLALLVIACTGLTSCADENLVNNNGGENVNPADAKLATTTVTFSADAGMQLPNVTRALDPDAPATRAVSLNDLYMPLAEGSNLKARVFVVKADENSTKMINGEKAVDPDKVVMGAGEIKWDVVSEHKGGGVHLYSKEDLLTLTWLDNSAVIRPDEEWYICGIIGGEYSEDFKEAAKKADNANQKKLYNQLYNFYVKMNPSSEHNTRDEKGRLRVTAAFSTGWTKLKVEKPNVINLRKWAFDAMGTLLRFKVKRDTKLVKPEAHKYTFASSQLTANGGFMMMPMSLFAKGNVLDMEHGKGLDCEIRPWEASIDRNFYWQYDDERHLHFNNVTDTDPSKENTGVYGAPFYEYRYTCDAAKMRGRKADKDYDEFYVWGMPVPLPNYNGTTQITAERGSFMLGRKQPKDSKYPYADEWLYAKAVDPATNSNEYKLKDFAQTRGKAFSIELGVCRPCFSAKEGDKLKYAWPNPLERLAVTNSMTNQKGWHDSNKPNGNDKGYGEINNWTLKQGIFKIKFVTWGQSMLPANYHVPNSEEWGCAIPNIYTSIHDRWLEKNLLSWDYITPGATPWFEMYNPGEDDPRSNIAAGETHNNNKLSLQEELHWGEYPAFYSYFMQDREKGEMFAIRFDGTNKDAKLKNQGYTMGRRYRCAYRWRLINMGGKGDGANDSHGMRLVVQSRWIGNANVGLNDIKDDAWWGKSSPDNPLFETDCYRVLPLVGYPYTGSGWTYYVSYWSRTRWKSISVTKDDESTNRTMCFRRIGNDGFERGHNDGLKYFLPVRLFVNRGVDEFGGEAPRQKQHDKDQTTLISRKADGNVTNWNWTPKNY
;
A
#
# COMPACT_ATOMS: atom_id res chain seq x y z
N MET A 1 1.45 -7.65 -21.38
CA MET A 1 0.90 -8.15 -22.67
C MET A 1 0.13 -9.45 -22.42
N THR A 2 -1.19 -9.46 -22.51
CA THR A 2 -1.91 -9.66 -23.78
C THR A 2 -3.28 -8.97 -23.74
N PRO A 3 -3.73 -8.49 -24.91
CA PRO A 3 -5.02 -8.90 -25.41
C PRO A 3 -4.82 -9.51 -26.81
N LEU A 4 -4.52 -10.81 -26.85
CA LEU A 4 -4.60 -11.62 -28.06
C LEU A 4 -4.63 -13.08 -27.63
N MET A 5 -5.78 -13.53 -27.11
CA MET A 5 -6.17 -14.95 -27.10
C MET A 5 -7.64 -15.08 -26.69
N ARG A 6 -8.51 -15.18 -27.70
CA ARG A 6 -9.80 -15.88 -27.61
C ARG A 6 -9.78 -16.96 -28.68
N ILE A 7 -10.27 -18.15 -28.30
CA ILE A 7 -10.72 -19.29 -29.12
C ILE A 7 -9.80 -20.54 -29.14
N ASN A 8 -10.21 -21.47 -28.27
CA ASN A 8 -10.38 -22.93 -28.41
C ASN A 8 -9.23 -23.95 -28.40
N LYS A 9 -9.57 -25.04 -27.69
CA LYS A 9 -8.83 -26.24 -27.29
C LYS A 9 -8.85 -27.35 -28.36
N GLN A 10 -7.81 -28.21 -28.37
CA GLN A 10 -7.82 -29.70 -28.35
C GLN A 10 -6.37 -30.21 -28.64
N LYS A 11 -5.66 -30.91 -27.72
CA LYS A 11 -5.54 -32.39 -27.56
C LYS A 11 -4.93 -33.09 -28.81
N THR A 12 -3.90 -33.96 -28.85
CA THR A 12 -3.04 -34.73 -27.90
C THR A 12 -1.96 -35.51 -28.71
N LEU A 13 -0.89 -36.03 -28.07
CA LEU A 13 -0.06 -37.24 -28.39
C LEU A 13 0.89 -37.17 -29.63
N ALA A 14 2.09 -37.77 -29.73
CA ALA A 14 2.94 -38.71 -28.95
C ALA A 14 4.40 -38.55 -29.48
N LEU A 15 5.46 -38.49 -28.67
CA LEU A 15 6.31 -39.56 -28.08
C LEU A 15 7.22 -40.34 -29.07
N LEU A 16 8.49 -40.51 -28.63
CA LEU A 16 9.60 -41.39 -29.09
C LEU A 16 10.50 -40.87 -30.23
N ALA A 17 11.84 -41.01 -30.20
CA ALA A 17 12.79 -41.51 -29.20
C ALA A 17 14.25 -41.28 -29.68
N LEU A 18 15.16 -41.08 -28.70
CA LEU A 18 16.54 -41.62 -28.51
C LEU A 18 17.40 -41.98 -29.77
N LEU A 19 18.72 -41.79 -29.86
CA LEU A 19 19.91 -42.04 -28.99
C LEU A 19 21.14 -41.50 -29.82
N VAL A 20 22.13 -40.75 -29.27
CA VAL A 20 23.43 -41.25 -28.71
C VAL A 20 24.30 -41.93 -29.79
N ILE A 21 25.58 -41.64 -30.09
CA ILE A 21 26.72 -40.93 -29.49
C ILE A 21 27.66 -40.56 -30.66
N ALA A 22 28.36 -39.42 -30.58
CA ALA A 22 29.54 -39.13 -31.40
C ALA A 22 30.79 -39.13 -30.50
N CYS A 23 31.84 -39.82 -30.93
CA CYS A 23 33.19 -39.72 -30.37
C CYS A 23 34.21 -39.54 -31.51
N THR A 24 35.17 -38.64 -31.26
CA THR A 24 36.48 -38.45 -31.92
C THR A 24 36.46 -37.93 -33.37
N GLY A 25 37.27 -36.95 -33.79
CA GLY A 25 38.30 -36.15 -33.13
C GLY A 25 38.97 -35.22 -34.16
N LEU A 26 39.31 -34.01 -33.70
CA LEU A 26 40.49 -33.20 -34.01
C LEU A 26 40.96 -32.87 -35.46
N THR A 27 41.14 -31.55 -35.64
CA THR A 27 42.17 -30.81 -36.41
C THR A 27 42.01 -30.62 -37.93
N SER A 28 41.75 -29.37 -38.35
CA SER A 28 42.76 -28.49 -38.97
C SER A 28 42.18 -27.09 -39.23
N CYS A 29 43.07 -26.13 -39.47
CA CYS A 29 42.93 -24.70 -39.34
C CYS A 29 41.99 -24.01 -40.34
N ALA A 30 41.36 -22.92 -39.85
CA ALA A 30 40.91 -21.71 -40.55
C ALA A 30 40.15 -21.88 -41.88
N ASP A 31 38.84 -21.64 -41.82
CA ASP A 31 38.17 -20.74 -42.76
C ASP A 31 36.84 -20.22 -42.19
N GLU A 32 36.45 -19.04 -42.68
CA GLU A 32 35.37 -18.17 -42.24
C GLU A 32 34.00 -18.88 -42.15
N ASN A 33 33.43 -19.01 -40.95
CA ASN A 33 32.00 -19.28 -40.80
C ASN A 33 31.21 -17.96 -40.73
N LEU A 34 31.23 -17.21 -41.83
CA LEU A 34 30.14 -16.30 -42.18
C LEU A 34 29.04 -17.16 -42.81
N VAL A 35 28.07 -17.61 -42.00
CA VAL A 35 26.86 -18.25 -42.55
C VAL A 35 26.00 -17.14 -43.14
N ASN A 36 26.23 -16.85 -44.43
CA ASN A 36 25.39 -15.99 -45.25
C ASN A 36 24.21 -16.83 -45.77
N ASN A 37 23.01 -16.60 -45.25
CA ASN A 37 21.78 -17.14 -45.84
C ASN A 37 21.37 -16.28 -47.04
N ASN A 38 22.02 -16.50 -48.19
CA ASN A 38 21.50 -16.06 -49.49
C ASN A 38 21.26 -17.30 -50.36
N GLY A 39 20.03 -17.81 -50.28
CA GLY A 39 19.52 -18.89 -51.12
C GLY A 39 18.01 -18.96 -50.98
N GLY A 40 17.28 -18.64 -52.05
CA GLY A 40 15.82 -18.67 -52.07
C GLY A 40 15.30 -20.10 -52.08
N GLU A 41 14.98 -20.63 -50.91
CA GLU A 41 14.05 -21.77 -50.73
C GLU A 41 13.23 -21.53 -49.46
N ASN A 42 11.97 -21.99 -49.47
CA ASN A 42 11.02 -21.83 -48.37
C ASN A 42 11.59 -22.39 -47.07
N VAL A 43 12.04 -21.50 -46.18
CA VAL A 43 12.60 -21.85 -44.87
C VAL A 43 11.49 -22.45 -44.00
N ASN A 44 11.71 -23.68 -43.56
CA ASN A 44 10.86 -24.40 -42.62
C ASN A 44 10.74 -23.56 -41.32
N PRO A 45 9.53 -23.37 -40.73
CA PRO A 45 9.36 -22.54 -39.52
C PRO A 45 10.23 -22.96 -38.33
N ALA A 46 10.81 -24.18 -38.36
CA ALA A 46 11.74 -24.70 -37.36
C ALA A 46 13.08 -23.93 -37.31
N ASP A 47 13.55 -23.32 -38.40
CA ASP A 47 14.96 -22.94 -38.59
C ASP A 47 15.27 -21.43 -38.48
N ALA A 48 14.33 -20.60 -38.00
CA ALA A 48 14.57 -19.18 -37.74
C ALA A 48 15.50 -18.95 -36.53
N LYS A 49 16.76 -19.35 -36.65
CA LYS A 49 17.85 -19.06 -35.70
C LYS A 49 18.52 -17.75 -36.10
N LEU A 50 18.84 -16.92 -35.09
CA LEU A 50 19.63 -15.72 -35.30
C LEU A 50 21.07 -16.09 -35.64
N ALA A 51 21.72 -15.29 -36.50
CA ALA A 51 23.10 -15.52 -36.88
C ALA A 51 24.03 -15.32 -35.67
N THR A 52 25.15 -16.03 -35.61
CA THR A 52 26.13 -15.91 -34.53
C THR A 52 27.55 -15.73 -35.06
N THR A 53 28.40 -15.03 -34.32
CA THR A 53 29.84 -14.90 -34.59
C THR A 53 30.63 -15.00 -33.29
N THR A 54 31.87 -15.48 -33.37
CA THR A 54 32.79 -15.48 -32.21
C THR A 54 33.79 -14.34 -32.32
N VAL A 55 34.03 -13.65 -31.21
CA VAL A 55 34.95 -12.50 -31.11
C VAL A 55 35.97 -12.81 -30.01
N THR A 56 37.25 -12.53 -30.27
CA THR A 56 38.28 -12.62 -29.23
C THR A 56 38.24 -11.36 -28.36
N PHE A 57 38.24 -11.52 -27.04
CA PHE A 57 38.19 -10.38 -26.11
C PHE A 57 39.14 -10.54 -24.92
N SER A 58 39.50 -9.41 -24.31
CA SER A 58 40.08 -9.38 -22.96
C SER A 58 39.25 -8.45 -22.09
N ALA A 59 38.74 -8.93 -20.96
CA ALA A 59 37.90 -8.14 -20.06
C ALA A 59 38.52 -7.99 -18.66
N ASP A 60 38.79 -6.73 -18.32
CA ASP A 60 39.17 -6.27 -16.99
C ASP A 60 38.28 -5.07 -16.67
N ALA A 61 37.39 -5.22 -15.71
CA ALA A 61 36.38 -4.23 -15.38
C ALA A 61 36.36 -3.91 -13.88
N GLY A 62 35.89 -2.72 -13.56
CA GLY A 62 35.47 -2.31 -12.22
C GLY A 62 33.95 -2.28 -12.13
N MET A 63 33.42 -2.49 -10.94
CA MET A 63 32.05 -2.19 -10.58
C MET A 63 32.06 -1.29 -9.37
N GLN A 64 31.35 -0.16 -9.46
CA GLN A 64 31.23 0.79 -8.36
C GLN A 64 29.93 0.51 -7.62
N LEU A 65 30.05 0.05 -6.37
CA LEU A 65 28.89 -0.03 -5.49
C LEU A 65 28.44 1.39 -5.14
N PRO A 66 27.12 1.67 -5.19
CA PRO A 66 26.63 3.01 -4.92
C PRO A 66 26.91 3.37 -3.46
N ASN A 67 27.43 4.57 -3.23
CA ASN A 67 27.65 5.08 -1.87
C ASN A 67 26.29 5.19 -1.16
N VAL A 68 26.10 4.36 -0.11
CA VAL A 68 24.87 4.39 0.67
C VAL A 68 24.80 5.71 1.42
N THR A 69 23.90 6.58 0.99
CA THR A 69 23.65 7.84 1.69
C THR A 69 22.74 7.53 2.88
N ARG A 70 23.18 7.90 4.09
CA ARG A 70 22.46 7.60 5.35
C ARG A 70 21.12 8.33 5.49
N ALA A 71 20.89 9.36 4.67
CA ALA A 71 19.80 10.29 4.86
C ALA A 71 19.11 10.57 3.52
N LEU A 72 17.90 10.02 3.35
CA LEU A 72 16.97 10.52 2.32
C LEU A 72 16.46 11.92 2.72
N ASP A 73 16.43 12.20 4.03
CA ASP A 73 16.20 13.51 4.65
C ASP A 73 17.43 13.98 5.45
N PRO A 74 18.11 15.07 5.07
CA PRO A 74 19.29 15.57 5.79
C PRO A 74 18.98 16.06 7.22
N ASP A 75 17.72 16.43 7.51
CA ASP A 75 17.28 16.92 8.82
C ASP A 75 16.78 15.81 9.76
N ALA A 76 16.71 14.56 9.30
CA ALA A 76 16.38 13.45 10.19
C ALA A 76 17.56 13.18 11.15
N PRO A 77 17.29 12.93 12.44
CA PRO A 77 18.34 12.71 13.43
C PRO A 77 19.28 11.58 12.96
N ALA A 78 20.59 11.81 13.09
CA ALA A 78 21.61 10.80 12.82
C ALA A 78 21.49 9.66 13.84
N THR A 79 20.62 8.69 13.56
CA THR A 79 20.31 7.62 14.49
C THR A 79 21.42 6.57 14.50
N ARG A 80 22.45 6.83 15.31
CA ARG A 80 23.61 5.98 15.60
C ARG A 80 24.48 5.65 14.37
N ALA A 81 25.73 6.09 14.43
CA ALA A 81 26.76 5.65 13.51
C ALA A 81 26.91 4.12 13.60
N VAL A 82 26.33 3.40 12.63
CA VAL A 82 26.81 2.06 12.30
C VAL A 82 27.96 2.29 11.35
N SER A 83 29.16 1.93 11.78
CA SER A 83 30.31 1.83 10.89
C SER A 83 29.91 0.93 9.73
N LEU A 84 29.86 1.52 8.53
CA LEU A 84 29.58 0.79 7.30
C LEU A 84 30.85 0.00 6.95
N ASN A 85 30.86 -1.28 7.36
CA ASN A 85 31.40 -2.45 6.65
C ASN A 85 30.97 -3.72 7.44
N ASP A 86 30.56 -4.86 6.84
CA ASP A 86 31.03 -5.44 5.58
C ASP A 86 29.93 -5.59 4.51
N LEU A 87 29.84 -4.50 3.72
CA LEU A 87 29.58 -4.44 2.28
C LEU A 87 28.18 -4.76 1.75
N TYR A 88 27.50 -3.70 1.30
CA TYR A 88 26.26 -3.68 0.55
C TYR A 88 26.50 -4.17 -0.89
N MET A 89 25.70 -5.16 -1.33
CA MET A 89 26.06 -6.17 -2.34
C MET A 89 27.50 -6.67 -2.17
N PRO A 90 27.79 -7.50 -1.15
CA PRO A 90 29.05 -8.20 -1.14
C PRO A 90 28.99 -9.13 -2.34
N LEU A 91 29.70 -8.78 -3.40
CA LEU A 91 30.00 -9.74 -4.44
C LEU A 91 30.94 -10.73 -3.78
N ALA A 92 30.34 -11.71 -3.11
CA ALA A 92 31.04 -12.77 -2.44
C ALA A 92 32.07 -13.37 -3.39
N GLU A 93 33.25 -13.69 -2.88
CA GLU A 93 34.12 -14.63 -3.56
C GLU A 93 33.30 -15.88 -3.94
N GLY A 94 33.28 -16.22 -5.24
CA GLY A 94 32.43 -17.27 -5.82
C GLY A 94 31.03 -16.84 -6.31
N SER A 95 30.70 -15.54 -6.33
CA SER A 95 29.47 -15.03 -6.94
C SER A 95 29.47 -15.27 -8.44
N ASN A 96 28.41 -15.89 -8.96
CA ASN A 96 28.24 -16.09 -10.39
C ASN A 96 27.72 -14.80 -11.03
N LEU A 97 28.62 -13.91 -11.41
CA LEU A 97 28.27 -12.67 -12.08
C LEU A 97 28.36 -12.86 -13.59
N LYS A 98 27.25 -12.53 -14.24
CA LYS A 98 27.13 -12.48 -15.69
C LYS A 98 26.74 -11.07 -16.11
N ALA A 99 27.40 -10.58 -17.14
CA ALA A 99 27.00 -9.37 -17.85
C ALA A 99 26.43 -9.75 -19.21
N ARG A 100 25.26 -9.20 -19.55
CA ARG A 100 24.81 -9.18 -20.94
C ARG A 100 25.46 -8.02 -21.65
N VAL A 101 25.99 -8.29 -22.84
CA VAL A 101 26.78 -7.34 -23.61
C VAL A 101 26.12 -7.10 -24.94
N PHE A 102 26.06 -5.84 -25.35
CA PHE A 102 25.42 -5.39 -26.57
C PHE A 102 26.41 -4.56 -27.37
N VAL A 103 26.67 -4.94 -28.61
CA VAL A 103 27.56 -4.25 -29.54
C VAL A 103 26.73 -3.71 -30.70
N VAL A 104 26.92 -2.44 -31.07
CA VAL A 104 26.17 -1.80 -32.17
C VAL A 104 27.09 -0.98 -33.05
N LYS A 105 26.88 -1.05 -34.36
CA LYS A 105 27.52 -0.16 -35.33
C LYS A 105 26.66 1.10 -35.47
N ALA A 106 27.28 2.26 -35.34
CA ALA A 106 26.59 3.54 -35.47
C ALA A 106 27.49 4.58 -36.14
N ASP A 107 27.42 4.62 -37.47
CA ASP A 107 28.01 5.67 -38.32
C ASP A 107 26.94 6.71 -38.74
N GLU A 108 27.35 7.83 -39.34
CA GLU A 108 26.42 8.89 -39.75
C GLU A 108 25.32 8.40 -40.70
N ASN A 109 25.62 7.43 -41.58
CA ASN A 109 24.70 6.89 -42.59
C ASN A 109 23.68 5.90 -42.01
N SER A 110 23.91 5.43 -40.79
CA SER A 110 23.07 4.51 -40.03
C SER A 110 22.10 5.20 -39.07
N THR A 111 21.89 6.52 -39.21
CA THR A 111 21.04 7.30 -38.29
C THR A 111 19.80 7.88 -38.95
N LYS A 112 18.75 8.10 -38.14
CA LYS A 112 17.45 8.66 -38.54
C LYS A 112 16.90 9.55 -37.43
N MET A 113 16.07 10.52 -37.79
CA MET A 113 15.30 11.30 -36.81
C MET A 113 14.08 10.50 -36.39
N ILE A 114 13.98 10.17 -35.10
CA ILE A 114 12.85 9.48 -34.47
C ILE A 114 12.43 10.29 -33.26
N ASN A 115 11.13 10.60 -33.17
CA ASN A 115 10.56 11.39 -32.07
C ASN A 115 11.28 12.73 -31.84
N GLY A 116 11.73 13.39 -32.92
CA GLY A 116 12.43 14.67 -32.86
C GLY A 116 13.91 14.60 -32.47
N GLU A 117 14.46 13.41 -32.21
CA GLU A 117 15.86 13.20 -31.85
C GLU A 117 16.55 12.24 -32.81
N LYS A 118 17.88 12.35 -32.94
CA LYS A 118 18.67 11.40 -33.73
C LYS A 118 18.72 10.06 -33.00
N ALA A 119 18.53 8.95 -33.71
CA ALA A 119 18.72 7.58 -33.23
C ALA A 119 19.30 6.70 -34.35
N VAL A 120 19.77 5.51 -34.01
CA VAL A 120 20.15 4.51 -35.04
C VAL A 120 18.90 4.13 -35.82
N ASP A 121 19.00 4.14 -37.15
CA ASP A 121 17.93 3.80 -38.06
C ASP A 121 17.51 2.33 -37.85
N PRO A 122 16.27 2.05 -37.40
CA PRO A 122 15.79 0.69 -37.15
C PRO A 122 15.91 -0.20 -38.39
N ASP A 123 15.85 0.36 -39.60
CA ASP A 123 15.95 -0.40 -40.84
C ASP A 123 17.40 -0.76 -41.21
N LYS A 124 18.40 -0.15 -40.54
CA LYS A 124 19.84 -0.33 -40.82
C LYS A 124 20.65 -0.79 -39.60
N VAL A 125 19.98 -1.09 -38.49
CA VAL A 125 20.66 -1.43 -37.24
C VAL A 125 21.48 -2.72 -37.38
N VAL A 126 22.76 -2.65 -37.03
CA VAL A 126 23.66 -3.81 -36.97
C VAL A 126 24.09 -3.98 -35.52
N MET A 127 23.54 -5.00 -34.86
CA MET A 127 23.66 -5.16 -33.41
C MET A 127 23.83 -6.62 -33.00
N GLY A 128 24.74 -6.89 -32.07
CA GLY A 128 25.00 -8.21 -31.51
C GLY A 128 24.82 -8.23 -30.00
N ALA A 129 24.28 -9.32 -29.46
CA ALA A 129 24.13 -9.58 -28.03
C ALA A 129 24.97 -10.79 -27.61
N GLY A 130 25.66 -10.71 -26.47
CA GLY A 130 26.45 -11.80 -25.91
C GLY A 130 26.39 -11.81 -24.38
N GLU A 131 27.08 -12.77 -23.77
CA GLU A 131 27.19 -12.90 -22.32
C GLU A 131 28.67 -13.02 -21.94
N ILE A 132 29.09 -12.26 -20.94
CA ILE A 132 30.42 -12.39 -20.32
C ILE A 132 30.22 -12.90 -18.90
N LYS A 133 30.94 -13.96 -18.56
CA LYS A 133 31.06 -14.46 -17.18
C LYS A 133 32.28 -13.86 -16.50
N TRP A 134 32.10 -13.38 -15.27
CA TRP A 134 33.19 -12.87 -14.43
C TRP A 134 33.65 -13.96 -13.47
N ASP A 135 34.86 -14.47 -13.66
CA ASP A 135 35.41 -15.61 -12.90
C ASP A 135 36.17 -15.20 -11.65
N VAL A 136 36.75 -13.99 -11.66
CA VAL A 136 37.44 -13.42 -10.50
C VAL A 136 36.71 -12.15 -10.11
N VAL A 137 36.30 -12.11 -8.86
CA VAL A 137 35.59 -11.00 -8.25
C VAL A 137 36.31 -10.68 -6.95
N SER A 138 36.97 -9.52 -6.90
CA SER A 138 37.77 -9.12 -5.74
C SER A 138 37.42 -7.71 -5.29
N GLU A 139 37.19 -7.54 -4.00
CA GLU A 139 36.84 -6.24 -3.43
C GLU A 139 38.09 -5.40 -3.15
N HIS A 140 37.99 -4.10 -3.39
CA HIS A 140 39.03 -3.12 -3.07
C HIS A 140 38.64 -2.26 -1.87
N LYS A 141 39.65 -1.75 -1.14
CA LYS A 141 39.44 -0.78 -0.06
C LYS A 141 38.72 0.45 -0.61
N GLY A 142 37.50 0.71 -0.13
CA GLY A 142 36.63 1.80 -0.62
C GLY A 142 35.33 1.33 -1.29
N GLY A 143 35.08 0.02 -1.41
CA GLY A 143 33.81 -0.52 -1.92
C GLY A 143 33.72 -0.68 -3.44
N GLY A 144 34.83 -0.48 -4.16
CA GLY A 144 34.93 -0.87 -5.57
C GLY A 144 35.18 -2.38 -5.70
N VAL A 145 34.63 -3.00 -6.75
CA VAL A 145 34.86 -4.42 -7.04
C VAL A 145 35.58 -4.56 -8.37
N HIS A 146 36.66 -5.33 -8.40
CA HIS A 146 37.34 -5.73 -9.62
C HIS A 146 36.73 -7.02 -10.17
N LEU A 147 36.47 -7.01 -11.47
CA LEU A 147 35.87 -8.09 -12.24
C LEU A 147 36.82 -8.49 -13.36
N TYR A 148 37.14 -9.78 -13.42
CA TYR A 148 37.98 -10.34 -14.45
C TYR A 148 37.39 -11.64 -15.01
N SER A 149 37.40 -11.76 -16.33
CA SER A 149 36.96 -12.96 -17.05
C SER A 149 38.17 -13.80 -17.47
N LYS A 150 38.11 -15.11 -17.24
CA LYS A 150 39.12 -16.06 -17.73
C LYS A 150 38.83 -16.52 -19.17
N GLU A 151 37.64 -16.23 -19.67
CA GLU A 151 37.25 -16.51 -21.05
C GLU A 151 37.86 -15.46 -21.98
N ASP A 152 38.29 -15.89 -23.16
CA ASP A 152 38.88 -15.06 -24.21
C ASP A 152 38.03 -15.03 -25.49
N LEU A 153 36.91 -15.76 -25.51
CA LEU A 153 35.97 -15.85 -26.63
C LEU A 153 34.56 -15.43 -26.22
N LEU A 154 34.01 -14.43 -26.92
CA LEU A 154 32.64 -13.96 -26.77
C LEU A 154 31.82 -14.36 -27.99
N THR A 155 30.75 -15.14 -27.77
CA THR A 155 29.77 -15.46 -28.82
C THR A 155 28.71 -14.37 -28.89
N LEU A 156 28.62 -13.69 -30.03
CA LEU A 156 27.60 -12.69 -30.33
C LEU A 156 26.48 -13.32 -31.15
N THR A 157 25.24 -13.11 -30.70
CA THR A 157 24.00 -13.38 -31.45
C THR A 157 23.53 -12.08 -32.09
N TRP A 158 23.39 -12.06 -33.40
CA TRP A 158 23.05 -10.86 -34.15
C TRP A 158 21.55 -10.63 -34.23
N LEU A 159 21.14 -9.36 -34.21
CA LEU A 159 19.74 -8.95 -34.31
C LEU A 159 19.14 -9.36 -35.65
N ASP A 160 19.94 -9.30 -36.72
CA ASP A 160 19.55 -9.81 -38.04
C ASP A 160 20.68 -10.62 -38.68
N ASN A 161 21.42 -10.03 -39.61
CA ASN A 161 22.55 -10.68 -40.27
C ASN A 161 23.82 -10.62 -39.42
N SER A 162 24.67 -11.63 -39.57
CA SER A 162 26.00 -11.60 -38.96
C SER A 162 26.83 -10.46 -39.51
N ALA A 163 27.70 -9.90 -38.65
CA ALA A 163 28.64 -8.86 -39.05
C ALA A 163 30.04 -9.15 -38.52
N VAL A 164 31.04 -8.57 -39.18
CA VAL A 164 32.42 -8.56 -38.73
C VAL A 164 32.68 -7.19 -38.12
N ILE A 165 33.17 -7.14 -36.89
CA ILE A 165 33.56 -5.90 -36.23
C ILE A 165 34.93 -5.49 -36.78
N ARG A 166 35.01 -4.44 -37.61
CA ARG A 166 36.23 -4.06 -38.32
C ARG A 166 36.92 -2.81 -37.73
N PRO A 167 38.25 -2.67 -37.93
CA PRO A 167 38.92 -1.38 -37.79
C PRO A 167 38.26 -0.32 -38.69
N ASP A 168 38.38 0.96 -38.30
CA ASP A 168 37.86 2.13 -39.02
C ASP A 168 36.33 2.27 -39.12
N GLU A 169 35.58 1.37 -38.49
CA GLU A 169 34.13 1.50 -38.30
C GLU A 169 33.77 2.05 -36.90
N GLU A 170 32.66 2.78 -36.82
CA GLU A 170 32.16 3.29 -35.54
C GLU A 170 31.34 2.24 -34.80
N TRP A 171 31.97 1.58 -33.83
CA TRP A 171 31.32 0.59 -32.97
C TRP A 171 31.19 1.09 -31.53
N TYR A 172 30.10 0.71 -30.89
CA TYR A 172 29.82 1.00 -29.49
C TYR A 172 29.43 -0.28 -28.77
N ILE A 173 29.68 -0.32 -27.47
CA ILE A 173 29.38 -1.46 -26.62
C ILE A 173 28.76 -1.02 -25.29
N CYS A 174 27.86 -1.83 -24.77
CA CYS A 174 27.25 -1.68 -23.46
C CYS A 174 27.24 -3.02 -22.74
N GLY A 175 27.62 -3.03 -21.47
CA GLY A 175 27.42 -4.14 -20.55
C GLY A 175 26.30 -3.83 -19.56
N ILE A 176 25.48 -4.84 -19.25
CA ILE A 176 24.47 -4.79 -18.19
C ILE A 176 24.65 -5.99 -17.27
N ILE A 177 24.88 -5.73 -15.99
CA ILE A 177 24.84 -6.71 -14.91
C ILE A 177 23.50 -6.58 -14.19
N GLY A 178 22.94 -7.73 -13.83
CA GLY A 178 21.61 -7.82 -13.27
C GLY A 178 20.55 -8.10 -14.34
N GLY A 179 19.50 -8.78 -13.91
CA GLY A 179 18.39 -9.18 -14.77
C GLY A 179 18.55 -10.54 -15.42
N GLU A 180 17.45 -11.02 -15.98
CA GLU A 180 17.29 -12.39 -16.47
C GLU A 180 16.82 -12.40 -17.93
N TYR A 181 16.98 -13.54 -18.59
CA TYR A 181 16.29 -13.79 -19.85
C TYR A 181 14.78 -13.91 -19.59
N SER A 182 13.96 -13.46 -20.53
CA SER A 182 12.51 -13.61 -20.42
C SER A 182 12.08 -14.97 -20.96
N GLU A 183 11.76 -15.92 -20.07
CA GLU A 183 11.22 -17.22 -20.47
C GLU A 183 9.89 -17.08 -21.25
N ASP A 184 9.13 -16.00 -21.04
CA ASP A 184 7.91 -15.74 -21.81
C ASP A 184 8.20 -15.55 -23.31
N PHE A 185 9.28 -14.84 -23.67
CA PHE A 185 9.68 -14.68 -25.07
C PHE A 185 10.22 -15.99 -25.67
N LYS A 186 10.93 -16.79 -24.88
CA LYS A 186 11.39 -18.11 -25.29
C LYS A 186 10.23 -19.04 -25.61
N GLU A 187 9.22 -19.06 -24.76
CA GLU A 187 8.01 -19.86 -24.96
C GLU A 187 7.16 -19.32 -26.12
N ALA A 188 7.07 -18.00 -26.27
CA ALA A 188 6.40 -17.38 -27.42
C ALA A 188 7.09 -17.74 -28.74
N ALA A 189 8.43 -17.76 -28.79
CA ALA A 189 9.19 -18.19 -29.97
C ALA A 189 8.94 -19.66 -30.33
N LYS A 190 8.79 -20.54 -29.33
CA LYS A 190 8.45 -21.96 -29.57
C LYS A 190 7.04 -22.16 -30.13
N LYS A 191 6.11 -21.29 -29.76
CA LYS A 191 4.68 -21.37 -30.13
C LYS A 191 4.31 -20.55 -31.37
N ALA A 192 5.23 -19.73 -31.89
CA ALA A 192 4.93 -18.88 -33.03
C ALA A 192 4.76 -19.70 -34.32
N ASP A 193 3.61 -19.51 -34.98
CA ASP A 193 3.24 -20.25 -36.19
C ASP A 193 3.85 -19.68 -37.48
N ASN A 194 4.40 -18.46 -37.45
CA ASN A 194 5.09 -17.86 -38.59
C ASN A 194 6.53 -17.42 -38.26
N ALA A 195 7.38 -17.47 -39.28
CA ALA A 195 8.82 -17.23 -39.15
C ALA A 195 9.15 -15.80 -38.67
N ASN A 196 8.38 -14.79 -39.06
CA ASN A 196 8.63 -13.40 -38.67
C ASN A 196 8.36 -13.16 -37.18
N GLN A 197 7.26 -13.71 -36.65
CA GLN A 197 6.95 -13.67 -35.22
C GLN A 197 7.98 -14.47 -34.41
N LYS A 198 8.35 -15.66 -34.88
CA LYS A 198 9.39 -16.46 -34.23
C LYS A 198 10.74 -15.72 -34.19
N LYS A 199 11.13 -15.10 -35.30
CA LYS A 199 12.32 -14.23 -35.37
C LYS A 199 12.23 -13.09 -34.37
N LEU A 200 11.11 -12.36 -34.33
CA LEU A 200 10.90 -11.27 -33.38
C LEU A 200 11.00 -11.74 -31.92
N TYR A 201 10.37 -12.86 -31.55
CA TYR A 201 10.47 -13.37 -30.18
C TYR A 201 11.88 -13.85 -29.83
N ASN A 202 12.62 -14.42 -30.79
CA ASN A 202 14.04 -14.74 -30.60
C ASN A 202 14.88 -13.46 -30.45
N GLN A 203 14.59 -12.39 -31.18
CA GLN A 203 15.23 -11.08 -31.00
C GLN A 203 14.93 -10.54 -29.59
N LEU A 204 13.66 -10.47 -29.20
CA LEU A 204 13.26 -10.02 -27.86
C LEU A 204 13.90 -10.86 -26.74
N TYR A 205 13.98 -12.18 -26.89
CA TYR A 205 14.66 -13.04 -25.92
C TYR A 205 16.13 -12.66 -25.71
N ASN A 206 16.86 -12.35 -26.77
CA ASN A 206 18.30 -12.05 -26.70
C ASN A 206 18.59 -10.57 -26.38
N PHE A 207 17.71 -9.65 -26.79
CA PHE A 207 17.92 -8.21 -26.71
C PHE A 207 17.10 -7.51 -25.60
N TYR A 208 16.28 -8.23 -24.83
CA TYR A 208 15.58 -7.70 -23.66
C TYR A 208 16.16 -8.19 -22.34
N VAL A 209 16.52 -7.25 -21.47
CA VAL A 209 17.06 -7.50 -20.13
C VAL A 209 15.99 -7.36 -19.07
N LYS A 210 15.28 -8.44 -18.74
CA LYS A 210 14.21 -8.45 -17.72
C LYS A 210 14.76 -8.11 -16.34
N MET A 211 14.22 -7.08 -15.69
CA MET A 211 14.62 -6.63 -14.35
C MET A 211 13.52 -6.81 -13.29
N ASN A 212 12.35 -7.34 -13.65
CA ASN A 212 11.31 -7.69 -12.69
C ASN A 212 11.93 -8.54 -11.56
N PRO A 213 11.52 -8.34 -10.29
CA PRO A 213 12.05 -9.12 -9.17
C PRO A 213 11.89 -10.62 -9.43
N SER A 214 13.01 -11.35 -9.36
CA SER A 214 13.00 -12.80 -9.53
C SER A 214 12.61 -13.50 -8.22
N SER A 215 12.38 -14.81 -8.30
CA SER A 215 12.08 -15.65 -7.12
C SER A 215 13.23 -15.67 -6.11
N GLU A 216 14.46 -15.33 -6.53
CA GLU A 216 15.62 -15.23 -5.65
C GLU A 216 15.75 -13.86 -4.97
N HIS A 217 15.01 -12.85 -5.41
CA HIS A 217 15.08 -11.50 -4.85
C HIS A 217 14.68 -11.48 -3.36
N ASN A 218 15.49 -10.84 -2.51
CA ASN A 218 15.36 -10.83 -1.05
C ASN A 218 15.35 -12.22 -0.38
N THR A 219 15.81 -13.25 -1.07
CA THR A 219 16.11 -14.54 -0.44
C THR A 219 17.49 -14.50 0.22
N ARG A 220 17.73 -15.39 1.18
CA ARG A 220 19.04 -15.53 1.82
C ARG A 220 19.81 -16.70 1.23
N ASP A 221 21.08 -16.49 0.96
CA ASP A 221 21.98 -17.57 0.58
C ASP A 221 22.36 -18.45 1.78
N GLU A 222 23.17 -19.50 1.52
CA GLU A 222 23.63 -20.43 2.56
C GLU A 222 24.42 -19.75 3.69
N LYS A 223 25.04 -18.60 3.44
CA LYS A 223 25.77 -17.80 4.43
C LYS A 223 24.86 -16.79 5.15
N GLY A 224 23.58 -16.73 4.80
CA GLY A 224 22.57 -15.85 5.41
C GLY A 224 22.50 -14.45 4.78
N ARG A 225 23.18 -14.21 3.66
CA ARG A 225 23.25 -12.91 2.98
C ARG A 225 22.05 -12.73 2.05
N LEU A 226 21.50 -11.52 2.01
CA LEU A 226 20.36 -11.21 1.14
C LEU A 226 20.80 -11.07 -0.32
N ARG A 227 20.12 -11.77 -1.22
CA ARG A 227 20.26 -11.62 -2.67
C ARG A 227 19.39 -10.46 -3.15
N VAL A 228 19.94 -9.64 -4.03
CA VAL A 228 19.25 -8.45 -4.56
C VAL A 228 19.39 -8.44 -6.08
N THR A 229 18.26 -8.21 -6.73
CA THR A 229 18.18 -7.96 -8.19
C THR A 229 18.24 -6.46 -8.36
N ALA A 230 19.39 -5.95 -8.80
CA ALA A 230 19.60 -4.53 -9.09
C ALA A 230 20.43 -4.40 -10.37
N ALA A 231 20.21 -3.31 -11.08
CA ALA A 231 20.85 -3.04 -12.36
C ALA A 231 22.17 -2.31 -12.20
N PHE A 232 23.18 -2.77 -12.94
CA PHE A 232 24.43 -2.06 -13.15
C PHE A 232 24.72 -2.02 -14.63
N SER A 233 25.26 -0.91 -15.13
CA SER A 233 25.61 -0.80 -16.54
C SER A 233 26.89 0.00 -16.72
N THR A 234 27.62 -0.34 -17.79
CA THR A 234 28.72 0.49 -18.28
C THR A 234 28.25 1.75 -18.99
N GLY A 235 26.97 1.81 -19.34
CA GLY A 235 26.53 2.73 -20.38
C GLY A 235 27.11 2.36 -21.75
N TRP A 236 26.81 3.17 -22.76
CA TRP A 236 27.45 3.02 -24.07
C TRP A 236 28.87 3.56 -24.05
N THR A 237 29.81 2.75 -24.52
CA THR A 237 31.22 3.09 -24.67
C THR A 237 31.65 2.86 -26.11
N LYS A 238 32.35 3.82 -26.72
CA LYS A 238 32.91 3.65 -28.06
C LYS A 238 34.03 2.61 -28.03
N LEU A 239 33.95 1.60 -28.89
CA LEU A 239 34.95 0.55 -29.02
C LEU A 239 36.15 1.04 -29.83
N LYS A 240 37.35 0.69 -29.35
CA LYS A 240 38.58 0.79 -30.15
C LYS A 240 38.88 -0.58 -30.75
N VAL A 241 38.70 -0.72 -32.06
CA VAL A 241 38.93 -1.96 -32.80
C VAL A 241 40.25 -1.86 -33.56
N GLU A 242 41.25 -2.64 -33.16
CA GLU A 242 42.58 -2.63 -33.80
C GLU A 242 42.72 -3.76 -34.84
N LYS A 243 41.98 -4.86 -34.65
CA LYS A 243 41.93 -6.00 -35.59
C LYS A 243 40.48 -6.49 -35.73
N PRO A 244 40.11 -7.04 -36.89
CA PRO A 244 38.78 -7.62 -37.09
C PRO A 244 38.42 -8.63 -35.99
N ASN A 245 37.24 -8.48 -35.38
CA ASN A 245 36.72 -9.34 -34.31
C ASN A 245 37.65 -9.50 -33.09
N VAL A 246 38.48 -8.48 -32.80
CA VAL A 246 39.27 -8.41 -31.56
C VAL A 246 38.87 -7.16 -30.80
N ILE A 247 38.22 -7.32 -29.65
CA ILE A 247 37.73 -6.21 -28.81
C ILE A 247 38.45 -6.17 -27.46
N ASN A 248 38.72 -4.98 -26.96
CA ASN A 248 39.38 -4.77 -25.68
C ASN A 248 38.45 -4.06 -24.71
N LEU A 249 38.09 -4.73 -23.61
CA LEU A 249 37.17 -4.23 -22.59
C LEU A 249 37.91 -3.83 -21.30
N ARG A 250 39.23 -3.61 -21.35
CA ARG A 250 40.01 -3.13 -20.21
C ARG A 250 39.49 -1.76 -19.76
N LYS A 251 39.27 -1.61 -18.45
CA LYS A 251 38.75 -0.40 -17.77
C LYS A 251 37.25 -0.13 -17.94
N TRP A 252 36.46 -1.15 -18.27
CA TRP A 252 35.00 -1.02 -18.12
C TRP A 252 34.64 -0.70 -16.67
N ALA A 253 33.69 0.20 -16.48
CA ALA A 253 33.19 0.58 -15.16
C ALA A 253 31.68 0.40 -15.14
N PHE A 254 31.18 -0.50 -14.30
CA PHE A 254 29.76 -0.71 -14.09
C PHE A 254 29.25 0.19 -12.97
N ASP A 255 28.35 1.10 -13.31
CA ASP A 255 27.69 1.99 -12.37
C ASP A 255 26.28 1.49 -12.05
N ALA A 256 25.83 1.73 -10.81
CA ALA A 256 24.47 1.42 -10.40
C ALA A 256 23.46 2.24 -11.21
N MET A 257 22.40 1.57 -11.65
CA MET A 257 21.28 2.18 -12.35
C MET A 257 20.08 2.30 -11.41
N GLY A 258 19.20 3.28 -11.66
CA GLY A 258 18.00 3.48 -10.85
C GLY A 258 18.29 3.87 -9.40
N THR A 259 17.38 3.53 -8.49
CA THR A 259 17.51 3.76 -7.04
C THR A 259 17.35 2.44 -6.30
N LEU A 260 18.22 2.18 -5.32
CA LEU A 260 18.12 1.02 -4.45
C LEU A 260 17.81 1.44 -3.00
N LEU A 261 16.71 0.93 -2.46
CA LEU A 261 16.22 1.20 -1.12
C LEU A 261 16.41 -0.03 -0.26
N ARG A 262 17.08 0.13 0.89
CA ARG A 262 17.18 -0.89 1.93
C ARG A 262 16.26 -0.50 3.08
N PHE A 263 15.31 -1.37 3.41
CA PHE A 263 14.45 -1.20 4.57
C PHE A 263 14.95 -2.07 5.72
N LYS A 264 15.14 -1.46 6.89
CA LYS A 264 15.39 -2.13 8.17
C LYS A 264 14.23 -1.82 9.11
N VAL A 265 13.35 -2.78 9.31
CA VAL A 265 12.13 -2.60 10.12
C VAL A 265 12.36 -3.23 11.49
N LYS A 266 12.42 -2.41 12.54
CA LYS A 266 12.45 -2.88 13.93
C LYS A 266 11.09 -3.47 14.30
N ARG A 267 11.09 -4.70 14.79
CA ARG A 267 9.88 -5.40 15.18
C ARG A 267 9.37 -4.96 16.55
N ASP A 268 8.05 -5.11 16.72
CA ASP A 268 7.40 -5.11 18.01
C ASP A 268 6.49 -6.35 18.10
N THR A 269 7.09 -7.46 18.56
CA THR A 269 6.39 -8.76 18.63
C THR A 269 5.37 -8.83 19.77
N LYS A 270 5.35 -7.83 20.66
CA LYS A 270 4.31 -7.69 21.69
C LYS A 270 3.07 -7.05 21.10
N LEU A 271 3.25 -6.15 20.12
CA LEU A 271 2.16 -5.50 19.41
C LEU A 271 1.61 -6.34 18.25
N VAL A 272 2.49 -6.92 17.44
CA VAL A 272 2.13 -7.67 16.22
C VAL A 272 2.85 -9.01 16.22
N LYS A 273 2.13 -10.12 16.07
CA LYS A 273 2.81 -11.43 16.00
C LYS A 273 3.62 -11.55 14.71
N PRO A 274 4.75 -12.29 14.70
CA PRO A 274 5.62 -12.44 13.53
C PRO A 274 4.92 -12.74 12.21
N GLU A 275 3.85 -13.53 12.22
CA GLU A 275 3.10 -13.97 11.04
C GLU A 275 2.36 -12.82 10.32
N ALA A 276 2.11 -11.71 11.02
CA ALA A 276 1.51 -10.49 10.46
C ALA A 276 2.53 -9.46 9.97
N HIS A 277 3.83 -9.73 10.11
CA HIS A 277 4.88 -8.83 9.60
C HIS A 277 4.96 -8.93 8.08
N LYS A 278 4.06 -8.22 7.40
CA LYS A 278 4.00 -8.09 5.95
C LYS A 278 3.99 -6.62 5.58
N TYR A 279 4.91 -6.26 4.70
CA TYR A 279 5.16 -4.87 4.33
C TYR A 279 4.98 -4.71 2.83
N THR A 280 4.34 -3.63 2.41
CA THR A 280 4.17 -3.31 0.99
C THR A 280 4.88 -2.00 0.71
N PHE A 281 5.90 -2.07 -0.14
CA PHE A 281 6.42 -0.90 -0.83
C PHE A 281 5.52 -0.61 -2.02
N ALA A 282 5.14 0.65 -2.19
CA ALA A 282 4.29 1.11 -3.28
C ALA A 282 4.87 2.40 -3.85
N SER A 283 5.02 2.48 -5.17
CA SER A 283 5.62 3.64 -5.82
C SER A 283 5.07 3.88 -7.21
N SER A 284 4.64 5.10 -7.45
CA SER A 284 4.34 5.62 -8.78
C SER A 284 5.47 6.50 -9.34
N GLN A 285 6.59 6.61 -8.61
CA GLN A 285 7.82 7.29 -9.08
C GLN A 285 8.91 6.32 -9.54
N LEU A 286 8.92 5.09 -9.01
CA LEU A 286 9.95 4.08 -9.24
C LEU A 286 9.29 2.76 -9.61
N THR A 287 9.86 2.04 -10.55
CA THR A 287 9.38 0.72 -10.99
C THR A 287 10.54 -0.25 -11.19
N ALA A 288 10.33 -1.50 -10.79
CA ALA A 288 11.17 -2.63 -11.21
C ALA A 288 10.52 -3.47 -12.32
N ASN A 289 9.24 -3.25 -12.62
CA ASN A 289 8.50 -4.02 -13.61
C ASN A 289 8.85 -3.53 -15.01
N GLY A 290 9.77 -4.23 -15.64
CA GLY A 290 10.35 -3.81 -16.90
C GLY A 290 11.74 -4.37 -17.11
N GLY A 291 12.46 -3.77 -18.03
CA GLY A 291 13.77 -4.23 -18.40
C GLY A 291 14.45 -3.36 -19.44
N PHE A 292 15.76 -3.54 -19.63
CA PHE A 292 16.47 -2.80 -20.66
C PHE A 292 16.23 -3.42 -22.02
N MET A 293 15.52 -2.70 -22.89
CA MET A 293 15.27 -3.03 -24.28
C MET A 293 16.44 -2.54 -25.12
N MET A 294 17.29 -3.49 -25.54
CA MET A 294 18.52 -3.24 -26.28
C MET A 294 18.34 -3.57 -27.76
N MET A 295 17.15 -3.31 -28.30
CA MET A 295 16.88 -3.23 -29.74
C MET A 295 15.90 -2.07 -29.99
N PRO A 296 15.95 -1.41 -31.17
CA PRO A 296 15.06 -0.29 -31.48
C PRO A 296 13.58 -0.62 -31.26
N MET A 297 12.85 0.19 -30.51
CA MET A 297 11.43 -0.04 -30.19
C MET A 297 10.55 -0.08 -31.45
N SER A 298 10.87 0.78 -32.41
CA SER A 298 10.22 0.86 -33.72
C SER A 298 10.30 -0.43 -34.55
N LEU A 299 11.13 -1.42 -34.17
CA LEU A 299 11.15 -2.74 -34.81
C LEU A 299 9.94 -3.60 -34.43
N PHE A 300 9.38 -3.41 -33.23
CA PHE A 300 8.31 -4.26 -32.70
C PHE A 300 7.02 -3.49 -32.36
N ALA A 301 7.08 -2.17 -32.20
CA ALA A 301 5.93 -1.29 -32.05
C ALA A 301 5.78 -0.39 -33.29
N LYS A 302 4.56 -0.25 -33.83
CA LYS A 302 4.27 0.57 -35.03
C LYS A 302 2.93 1.30 -34.91
N GLY A 303 2.79 2.41 -35.64
CA GLY A 303 1.57 3.21 -35.71
C GLY A 303 1.06 3.62 -34.33
N ASN A 304 -0.25 3.50 -34.10
CA ASN A 304 -0.90 3.90 -32.85
C ASN A 304 -0.28 3.24 -31.59
N VAL A 305 0.29 2.03 -31.70
CA VAL A 305 0.96 1.39 -30.55
C VAL A 305 2.24 2.13 -30.21
N LEU A 306 3.06 2.43 -31.21
CA LEU A 306 4.29 3.19 -31.02
C LEU A 306 4.01 4.61 -30.48
N ASP A 307 2.98 5.27 -31.01
CA ASP A 307 2.56 6.59 -30.55
C ASP A 307 2.07 6.56 -29.09
N MET A 308 1.36 5.51 -28.70
CA MET A 308 0.92 5.30 -27.32
C MET A 308 2.12 5.09 -26.38
N GLU A 309 3.10 4.25 -26.77
CA GLU A 309 4.32 3.98 -26.00
C GLU A 309 5.14 5.27 -25.81
N HIS A 310 5.36 6.04 -26.89
CA HIS A 310 5.99 7.36 -26.82
C HIS A 310 5.19 8.33 -25.92
N GLY A 311 3.85 8.29 -25.99
CA GLY A 311 2.97 9.06 -25.10
C GLY A 311 3.11 8.69 -23.62
N LYS A 312 3.65 7.50 -23.31
CA LYS A 312 4.02 7.07 -21.95
C LYS A 312 5.46 7.42 -21.58
N GLY A 313 6.19 8.13 -22.44
CA GLY A 313 7.59 8.50 -22.26
C GLY A 313 8.58 7.38 -22.60
N LEU A 314 8.12 6.28 -23.21
CA LEU A 314 8.99 5.17 -23.60
C LEU A 314 9.64 5.47 -24.95
N ASP A 315 10.96 5.57 -24.94
CA ASP A 315 11.79 5.83 -26.12
C ASP A 315 13.05 4.94 -26.04
N CYS A 316 12.82 3.64 -26.24
CA CYS A 316 13.90 2.64 -26.21
C CYS A 316 14.65 2.54 -27.55
N GLU A 317 14.71 3.63 -28.31
CA GLU A 317 15.55 3.70 -29.51
C GLU A 317 17.05 3.71 -29.13
N ILE A 318 17.89 3.18 -30.01
CA ILE A 318 19.31 2.98 -29.72
C ILE A 318 20.10 4.25 -30.06
N ARG A 319 20.73 4.84 -29.04
CA ARG A 319 21.54 6.07 -29.13
C ARG A 319 22.92 5.82 -28.52
N PRO A 320 23.81 5.11 -29.21
CA PRO A 320 25.04 4.62 -28.62
C PRO A 320 26.09 5.72 -28.39
N TRP A 321 25.89 6.90 -28.97
CA TRP A 321 26.68 8.10 -28.66
C TRP A 321 26.26 8.78 -27.34
N GLU A 322 25.13 8.38 -26.74
CA GLU A 322 24.76 8.79 -25.39
C GLU A 322 25.34 7.79 -24.38
N ALA A 323 26.16 8.25 -23.43
CA ALA A 323 26.75 7.33 -22.44
C ALA A 323 25.69 6.58 -21.62
N SER A 324 24.52 7.18 -21.37
CA SER A 324 23.47 6.61 -20.52
C SER A 324 22.51 5.71 -21.29
N ILE A 325 22.11 4.58 -20.68
CA ILE A 325 21.07 3.68 -21.20
C ILE A 325 19.70 3.81 -20.49
N ASP A 326 19.49 4.83 -19.67
CA ASP A 326 18.22 5.01 -18.92
C ASP A 326 16.98 4.97 -19.84
N ARG A 327 17.08 5.58 -21.04
CA ARG A 327 16.01 5.61 -22.04
C ARG A 327 15.67 4.22 -22.60
N ASN A 328 16.60 3.27 -22.51
CA ASN A 328 16.38 1.90 -22.90
C ASN A 328 15.61 1.09 -21.86
N PHE A 329 15.29 1.64 -20.69
CA PHE A 329 14.41 0.95 -19.74
C PHE A 329 12.96 0.96 -20.24
N TYR A 330 12.48 -0.20 -20.71
CA TYR A 330 11.11 -0.43 -21.13
C TYR A 330 10.25 -0.76 -19.91
N TRP A 331 9.38 0.18 -19.52
CA TRP A 331 8.45 0.04 -18.40
C TRP A 331 7.23 -0.79 -18.80
N GLN A 332 6.98 -1.88 -18.07
CA GLN A 332 5.80 -2.74 -18.26
C GLN A 332 4.59 -2.16 -17.50
N TYR A 333 4.12 -1.00 -17.93
CA TYR A 333 3.08 -0.22 -17.22
C TYR A 333 1.76 -0.97 -17.03
N ASP A 334 1.41 -1.91 -17.90
CA ASP A 334 0.17 -2.69 -17.75
C ASP A 334 0.15 -3.54 -16.48
N ASP A 335 1.30 -4.05 -16.05
CA ASP A 335 1.44 -4.88 -14.84
C ASP A 335 1.37 -4.03 -13.55
N GLU A 336 1.36 -2.71 -13.70
CA GLU A 336 1.26 -1.74 -12.61
C GLU A 336 -0.08 -1.01 -12.60
N ARG A 337 -1.03 -1.40 -13.45
CA ARG A 337 -2.40 -0.88 -13.38
C ARG A 337 -3.13 -1.44 -12.17
N HIS A 338 -3.77 -0.55 -11.45
CA HIS A 338 -4.43 -0.84 -10.19
C HIS A 338 -5.83 -0.24 -10.14
N LEU A 339 -6.76 -0.95 -9.50
CA LEU A 339 -8.12 -0.46 -9.30
C LEU A 339 -8.13 0.70 -8.31
N HIS A 340 -9.08 1.61 -8.44
CA HIS A 340 -9.30 2.59 -7.38
C HIS A 340 -9.79 1.88 -6.10
N PHE A 341 -9.32 2.30 -4.93
CA PHE A 341 -9.63 1.61 -3.66
C PHE A 341 -11.14 1.58 -3.34
N ASN A 342 -11.91 2.53 -3.85
CA ASN A 342 -13.38 2.61 -3.72
C ASN A 342 -14.13 1.78 -4.77
N ASN A 343 -13.41 1.01 -5.60
CA ASN A 343 -14.03 0.07 -6.53
C ASN A 343 -14.58 -1.16 -5.78
N VAL A 344 -15.88 -1.40 -5.98
CA VAL A 344 -16.65 -2.48 -5.34
C VAL A 344 -16.93 -3.64 -6.30
N THR A 345 -16.44 -3.57 -7.52
CA THR A 345 -16.54 -4.63 -8.54
C THR A 345 -15.23 -5.39 -8.67
N ASP A 346 -15.32 -6.68 -8.92
CA ASP A 346 -14.16 -7.54 -9.19
C ASP A 346 -13.83 -7.48 -10.68
N THR A 347 -13.30 -6.34 -11.11
CA THR A 347 -12.94 -6.07 -12.51
C THR A 347 -11.44 -6.10 -12.71
N ASP A 348 -11.01 -6.49 -13.90
CA ASP A 348 -9.65 -6.28 -14.38
C ASP A 348 -9.31 -4.77 -14.35
N PRO A 349 -8.18 -4.33 -13.75
CA PRO A 349 -7.77 -2.93 -13.70
C PRO A 349 -7.79 -2.22 -15.06
N SER A 350 -7.50 -2.94 -16.14
CA SER A 350 -7.52 -2.39 -17.50
C SER A 350 -8.93 -2.04 -18.02
N LYS A 351 -9.98 -2.53 -17.35
CA LYS A 351 -11.40 -2.39 -17.73
C LYS A 351 -12.19 -1.54 -16.74
N GLU A 352 -11.54 -0.93 -15.76
CA GLU A 352 -12.20 -0.05 -14.80
C GLU A 352 -12.82 1.15 -15.53
N ASN A 353 -14.07 1.48 -15.17
CA ASN A 353 -14.79 2.55 -15.85
C ASN A 353 -14.20 3.91 -15.48
N THR A 354 -13.44 4.48 -16.42
CA THR A 354 -12.75 5.76 -16.22
C THR A 354 -13.69 6.95 -16.01
N GLY A 355 -14.93 6.87 -16.50
CA GLY A 355 -15.96 7.90 -16.25
C GLY A 355 -16.53 7.86 -14.83
N VAL A 356 -16.32 6.76 -14.09
CA VAL A 356 -16.77 6.62 -12.69
C VAL A 356 -15.63 6.83 -11.71
N TYR A 357 -14.47 6.23 -11.97
CA TYR A 357 -13.36 6.19 -11.02
C TYR A 357 -12.23 7.17 -11.36
N GLY A 358 -12.09 7.57 -12.63
CA GLY A 358 -11.01 8.44 -13.10
C GLY A 358 -10.02 7.73 -14.02
N ALA A 359 -8.92 8.42 -14.34
CA ALA A 359 -7.88 7.86 -15.20
C ALA A 359 -7.15 6.68 -14.52
N PRO A 360 -6.62 5.71 -15.27
CA PRO A 360 -5.90 4.57 -14.69
C PRO A 360 -4.75 5.01 -13.78
N PHE A 361 -4.67 4.37 -12.62
CA PHE A 361 -3.61 4.56 -11.65
C PHE A 361 -2.51 3.53 -11.87
N TYR A 362 -1.26 3.99 -11.96
CA TYR A 362 -0.08 3.14 -12.16
C TYR A 362 0.82 3.18 -10.92
N GLU A 363 1.09 2.03 -10.32
CA GLU A 363 1.90 1.93 -9.12
C GLU A 363 2.68 0.61 -9.08
N TYR A 364 3.99 0.69 -8.99
CA TYR A 364 4.82 -0.46 -8.67
C TYR A 364 4.59 -0.90 -7.24
N ARG A 365 4.33 -2.20 -7.03
CA ARG A 365 4.16 -2.78 -5.69
C ARG A 365 5.13 -3.93 -5.45
N TYR A 366 5.77 -3.90 -4.29
CA TYR A 366 6.60 -4.99 -3.80
C TYR A 366 6.20 -5.35 -2.37
N THR A 367 5.67 -6.56 -2.18
CA THR A 367 5.30 -7.06 -0.86
C THR A 367 6.39 -7.97 -0.30
N CYS A 368 6.88 -7.64 0.89
CA CYS A 368 7.77 -8.48 1.69
C CYS A 368 6.96 -9.22 2.76
N ASP A 369 6.87 -10.56 2.63
CA ASP A 369 6.37 -11.44 3.69
C ASP A 369 7.53 -11.77 4.65
N ALA A 370 7.77 -10.88 5.62
CA ALA A 370 8.96 -10.96 6.45
C ALA A 370 8.99 -12.25 7.28
N ALA A 371 7.83 -12.75 7.70
CA ALA A 371 7.72 -14.04 8.40
C ALA A 371 8.34 -15.19 7.58
N LYS A 372 8.06 -15.24 6.27
CA LYS A 372 8.60 -16.25 5.36
C LYS A 372 10.07 -15.98 4.99
N MET A 373 10.45 -14.72 4.86
CA MET A 373 11.78 -14.31 4.36
C MET A 373 12.86 -14.27 5.45
N ARG A 374 12.49 -14.22 6.73
CA ARG A 374 13.44 -14.09 7.85
C ARG A 374 14.47 -15.23 7.86
N GLY A 375 14.02 -16.48 7.71
CA GLY A 375 14.89 -17.65 7.85
C GLY A 375 15.56 -17.75 9.24
N ARG A 376 16.29 -18.84 9.51
CA ARG A 376 16.91 -19.07 10.83
C ARG A 376 18.13 -18.16 11.12
N LYS A 377 18.67 -17.49 10.11
CA LYS A 377 19.92 -16.72 10.16
C LYS A 377 19.73 -15.20 10.19
N ALA A 378 18.50 -14.70 10.13
CA ALA A 378 18.25 -13.27 10.23
C ALA A 378 18.48 -12.73 11.64
N ASP A 379 18.64 -11.41 11.71
CA ASP A 379 18.55 -10.64 12.93
C ASP A 379 17.29 -11.02 13.73
N LYS A 380 17.35 -10.92 15.07
CA LYS A 380 16.25 -11.31 15.96
C LYS A 380 15.28 -10.16 16.26
N ASP A 381 15.68 -8.92 16.01
CA ASP A 381 14.93 -7.71 16.30
C ASP A 381 14.47 -6.99 15.02
N TYR A 382 15.20 -7.16 13.91
CA TYR A 382 14.92 -6.47 12.64
C TYR A 382 14.46 -7.43 11.54
N ASP A 383 13.56 -6.94 10.70
CA ASP A 383 13.30 -7.46 9.37
C ASP A 383 14.06 -6.59 8.35
N GLU A 384 14.64 -7.20 7.31
CA GLU A 384 15.46 -6.51 6.33
C GLU A 384 15.14 -7.00 4.92
N PHE A 385 14.93 -6.06 4.00
CA PHE A 385 14.71 -6.33 2.58
C PHE A 385 15.07 -5.11 1.73
N TYR A 386 15.20 -5.34 0.43
CA TYR A 386 15.61 -4.36 -0.57
C TYR A 386 14.50 -4.15 -1.59
N VAL A 387 14.43 -2.94 -2.14
CA VAL A 387 13.61 -2.63 -3.32
C VAL A 387 14.44 -1.80 -4.26
N TRP A 388 14.56 -2.27 -5.51
CA TRP A 388 15.21 -1.54 -6.59
C TRP A 388 14.15 -0.98 -7.54
N GLY A 389 14.43 0.12 -8.23
CA GLY A 389 13.61 0.55 -9.36
C GLY A 389 14.23 1.67 -10.18
N MET A 390 13.85 1.75 -11.45
CA MET A 390 14.10 2.88 -12.34
C MET A 390 13.01 3.94 -12.17
N PRO A 391 13.32 5.23 -12.38
CA PRO A 391 12.29 6.27 -12.46
C PRO A 391 11.24 5.93 -13.51
N VAL A 392 9.96 6.08 -13.17
CA VAL A 392 8.86 5.90 -14.12
C VAL A 392 8.99 6.96 -15.22
N PRO A 393 9.02 6.57 -16.51
CA PRO A 393 9.30 7.49 -17.61
C PRO A 393 8.12 8.41 -17.98
N LEU A 394 6.95 8.23 -17.35
CA LEU A 394 5.73 8.95 -17.66
C LEU A 394 5.87 10.47 -17.40
N PRO A 395 5.87 11.31 -18.46
CA PRO A 395 5.99 12.75 -18.30
C PRO A 395 4.79 13.31 -17.53
N ASN A 396 5.03 14.28 -16.63
CA ASN A 396 4.01 14.95 -15.81
C ASN A 396 3.29 14.06 -14.78
N TYR A 397 3.73 12.82 -14.55
CA TYR A 397 3.16 12.01 -13.48
C TYR A 397 3.69 12.46 -12.12
N ASN A 398 2.80 13.00 -11.28
CA ASN A 398 3.12 13.35 -9.91
C ASN A 398 3.04 12.09 -9.02
N GLY A 399 4.11 11.30 -9.04
CA GLY A 399 4.15 10.04 -8.32
C GLY A 399 4.39 10.21 -6.81
N THR A 400 4.01 9.17 -6.07
CA THR A 400 4.31 8.98 -4.65
C THR A 400 5.15 7.72 -4.44
N THR A 401 5.81 7.61 -3.30
CA THR A 401 6.61 6.46 -2.90
C THR A 401 6.45 6.25 -1.40
N GLN A 402 6.04 5.06 -1.01
CA GLN A 402 5.67 4.75 0.36
C GLN A 402 6.00 3.30 0.73
N ILE A 403 6.03 3.04 2.04
CA ILE A 403 6.08 1.70 2.61
C ILE A 403 5.11 1.63 3.78
N THR A 404 4.22 0.65 3.74
CA THR A 404 3.13 0.51 4.73
C THR A 404 2.98 -0.96 5.14
N ALA A 405 2.19 -1.20 6.19
CA ALA A 405 1.73 -2.55 6.52
C ALA A 405 0.72 -3.01 5.46
N GLU A 406 0.88 -4.22 4.93
CA GLU A 406 0.06 -4.74 3.81
C GLU A 406 -1.46 -4.64 4.09
N ARG A 407 -1.87 -4.93 5.33
CA ARG A 407 -3.28 -4.88 5.79
C ARG A 407 -3.61 -3.67 6.66
N GLY A 408 -2.69 -2.72 6.82
CA GLY A 408 -2.77 -1.69 7.86
C GLY A 408 -2.60 -2.26 9.27
N SER A 409 -3.40 -1.80 10.22
CA SER A 409 -3.43 -2.14 11.67
C SER A 409 -2.26 -1.57 12.49
N PHE A 410 -1.06 -1.53 11.92
CA PHE A 410 0.11 -0.89 12.53
C PHE A 410 0.78 0.08 11.55
N MET A 411 1.54 1.01 12.10
CA MET A 411 2.32 1.99 11.33
C MET A 411 3.77 1.52 11.22
N LEU A 412 4.37 1.77 10.05
CA LEU A 412 5.82 1.71 9.88
C LEU A 412 6.39 3.10 10.18
N GLY A 413 6.53 3.39 11.48
CA GLY A 413 6.95 4.68 11.98
C GLY A 413 8.42 4.94 11.70
N ARG A 414 8.74 6.16 11.30
CA ARG A 414 10.12 6.61 11.16
C ARG A 414 10.75 6.81 12.53
N LYS A 415 12.03 6.49 12.64
CA LYS A 415 12.79 6.71 13.87
C LYS A 415 12.89 8.20 14.19
N GLN A 416 12.56 8.55 15.42
CA GLN A 416 12.51 9.93 15.89
C GLN A 416 13.79 10.32 16.66
N PRO A 417 14.04 11.63 16.87
CA PRO A 417 15.18 12.09 17.66
C PRO A 417 15.15 11.52 19.08
N LYS A 418 16.32 11.53 19.74
CA LYS A 418 16.41 11.19 21.17
C LYS A 418 15.47 12.11 21.96
N ASP A 419 14.79 11.55 22.96
CA ASP A 419 13.86 12.27 23.85
C ASP A 419 12.54 12.73 23.19
N SER A 420 12.30 12.35 21.92
CA SER A 420 10.97 12.47 21.30
C SER A 420 9.92 11.69 22.09
N LYS A 421 8.68 12.20 22.08
CA LYS A 421 7.54 11.56 22.78
C LYS A 421 7.37 10.09 22.38
N TYR A 422 7.50 9.80 21.08
CA TYR A 422 7.46 8.45 20.55
C TYR A 422 8.78 8.12 19.84
N PRO A 423 9.38 6.94 20.06
CA PRO A 423 10.65 6.55 19.44
C PRO A 423 10.53 6.29 17.93
N TYR A 424 9.34 5.84 17.49
CA TYR A 424 8.96 5.67 16.09
C TYR A 424 7.60 6.33 15.89
N ALA A 425 7.49 7.18 14.87
CA ALA A 425 6.28 7.92 14.51
C ALA A 425 6.39 8.43 13.07
N ASP A 426 5.27 8.85 12.49
CA ASP A 426 5.12 9.30 11.09
C ASP A 426 5.47 8.21 10.06
N GLU A 427 4.59 7.99 9.10
CA GLU A 427 4.86 7.05 8.01
C GLU A 427 6.01 7.54 7.11
N TRP A 428 6.69 6.60 6.47
CA TRP A 428 7.68 6.91 5.44
C TRP A 428 6.97 7.14 4.10
N LEU A 429 6.66 8.40 3.80
CA LEU A 429 5.89 8.84 2.64
C LEU A 429 6.63 9.95 1.88
N TYR A 430 6.79 9.76 0.58
CA TYR A 430 7.43 10.72 -0.32
C TYR A 430 6.58 10.98 -1.56
N ALA A 431 6.63 12.20 -2.07
CA ALA A 431 5.98 12.58 -3.32
C ALA A 431 6.93 13.41 -4.18
N LYS A 432 6.83 13.29 -5.50
CA LYS A 432 7.61 14.11 -6.44
C LYS A 432 7.25 15.59 -6.29
N ALA A 433 5.95 15.86 -6.24
CA ALA A 433 5.33 17.16 -5.99
C ALA A 433 4.02 16.94 -5.21
N VAL A 434 3.39 18.02 -4.76
CA VAL A 434 2.03 17.99 -4.19
C VAL A 434 1.22 19.11 -4.79
N ASP A 435 -0.05 18.85 -5.08
CA ASP A 435 -0.99 19.91 -5.42
C ASP A 435 -1.26 20.76 -4.17
N PRO A 436 -1.00 22.09 -4.18
CA PRO A 436 -1.26 22.95 -3.02
C PRO A 436 -2.69 22.88 -2.48
N ALA A 437 -3.69 22.65 -3.34
CA ALA A 437 -5.09 22.62 -2.92
C ALA A 437 -5.41 21.39 -2.06
N THR A 438 -4.82 20.24 -2.39
CA THR A 438 -5.06 18.93 -1.76
C THR A 438 -3.90 18.44 -0.88
N ASN A 439 -2.83 19.24 -0.76
CA ASN A 439 -1.65 18.92 0.04
C ASN A 439 -2.04 18.58 1.48
N SER A 440 -1.70 17.38 1.93
CA SER A 440 -1.96 16.91 3.28
C SER A 440 -0.81 17.12 4.26
N ASN A 441 0.34 17.60 3.78
CA ASN A 441 1.64 17.64 4.48
C ASN A 441 2.13 16.31 5.09
N GLU A 442 1.52 15.18 4.70
CA GLU A 442 2.01 13.83 5.06
C GLU A 442 3.27 13.45 4.27
N TYR A 443 3.32 13.89 3.02
CA TYR A 443 4.38 13.56 2.09
C TYR A 443 5.54 14.54 2.20
N LYS A 444 6.75 14.01 2.24
CA LYS A 444 7.96 14.80 2.00
C LYS A 444 8.25 14.88 0.50
N LEU A 445 8.69 16.04 0.05
CA LEU A 445 9.00 16.24 -1.36
C LEU A 445 10.36 15.63 -1.70
N LYS A 446 10.36 14.68 -2.64
CA LYS A 446 11.56 14.07 -3.20
C LYS A 446 11.25 13.54 -4.59
N ASP A 447 11.97 14.04 -5.58
CA ASP A 447 11.96 13.49 -6.93
C ASP A 447 13.00 12.36 -7.04
N PHE A 448 12.53 11.12 -7.13
CA PHE A 448 13.39 9.95 -7.30
C PHE A 448 14.03 9.86 -8.70
N ALA A 449 13.61 10.67 -9.68
CA ALA A 449 14.33 10.80 -10.94
C ALA A 449 15.75 11.38 -10.74
N GLN A 450 15.96 12.16 -9.67
CA GLN A 450 17.25 12.78 -9.32
C GLN A 450 18.13 11.89 -8.41
N THR A 451 17.71 10.65 -8.15
CA THR A 451 18.43 9.71 -7.28
C THR A 451 19.08 8.56 -8.03
N ARG A 452 19.27 8.70 -9.34
CA ARG A 452 20.00 7.74 -10.17
C ARG A 452 21.34 7.34 -9.53
N GLY A 453 21.60 6.04 -9.52
CA GLY A 453 22.83 5.43 -9.03
C GLY A 453 23.01 5.58 -7.52
N LYS A 454 21.96 5.98 -6.78
CA LYS A 454 22.01 6.15 -5.32
C LYS A 454 21.37 4.99 -4.60
N ALA A 455 21.94 4.73 -3.43
CA ALA A 455 21.47 3.77 -2.47
C ALA A 455 21.08 4.47 -1.18
N PHE A 456 19.95 4.09 -0.60
CA PHE A 456 19.48 4.63 0.67
C PHE A 456 19.18 3.51 1.66
N SER A 457 19.55 3.73 2.92
CA SER A 457 19.18 2.85 4.03
C SER A 457 18.16 3.55 4.90
N ILE A 458 17.03 2.89 5.14
CA ILE A 458 15.86 3.43 5.83
C ILE A 458 15.57 2.57 7.04
N GLU A 459 15.58 3.17 8.24
CA GLU A 459 15.18 2.48 9.48
C GLU A 459 13.76 2.90 9.86
N LEU A 460 12.90 1.90 10.04
CA LEU A 460 11.51 2.05 10.47
C LEU A 460 11.26 1.18 11.71
N GLY A 461 10.16 1.41 12.40
CA GLY A 461 9.71 0.58 13.51
C GLY A 461 8.24 0.25 13.38
N VAL A 462 7.87 -0.99 13.70
CA VAL A 462 6.48 -1.38 13.92
C VAL A 462 6.00 -0.67 15.18
N CYS A 463 4.99 0.17 15.05
CA CYS A 463 4.37 0.87 16.18
C CYS A 463 2.86 1.01 15.97
N ARG A 464 2.14 1.33 17.04
CA ARG A 464 0.78 1.83 16.88
C ARG A 464 0.80 3.15 16.10
N PRO A 465 -0.26 3.46 15.34
CA PRO A 465 -0.33 4.72 14.62
C PRO A 465 -0.12 5.91 15.55
N CYS A 466 0.87 6.73 15.26
CA CYS A 466 1.15 7.95 16.02
C CYS A 466 1.94 8.94 15.14
N PHE A 467 1.75 10.23 15.41
CA PHE A 467 2.36 11.31 14.63
C PHE A 467 3.17 12.21 15.55
N SER A 468 4.31 12.70 15.06
CA SER A 468 5.23 13.53 15.85
C SER A 468 4.79 14.99 15.92
N ALA A 469 3.94 15.44 14.98
CA ALA A 469 3.49 16.82 14.88
C ALA A 469 2.76 17.29 16.15
N LYS A 470 3.19 18.43 16.69
CA LYS A 470 2.63 19.04 17.90
C LYS A 470 2.06 20.43 17.62
N GLU A 471 1.11 20.82 18.47
CA GLU A 471 0.60 22.18 18.61
C GLU A 471 0.70 22.55 20.10
N GLY A 472 1.67 23.42 20.43
CA GLY A 472 2.14 23.57 21.81
C GLY A 472 2.66 22.24 22.36
N ASP A 473 2.19 21.85 23.55
CA ASP A 473 2.56 20.58 24.19
C ASP A 473 1.69 19.38 23.77
N LYS A 474 0.64 19.62 22.97
CA LYS A 474 -0.32 18.58 22.56
C LYS A 474 0.04 18.01 21.20
N LEU A 475 -0.31 16.75 20.98
CA LEU A 475 -0.23 16.14 19.66
C LEU A 475 -1.31 16.72 18.77
N LYS A 476 -0.91 17.13 17.56
CA LYS A 476 -1.81 17.69 16.57
C LYS A 476 -2.74 16.64 15.95
N TYR A 477 -2.26 15.40 15.84
CA TYR A 477 -3.01 14.29 15.27
C TYR A 477 -3.17 13.18 16.31
N ALA A 478 -3.84 13.49 17.42
CA ALA A 478 -4.10 12.55 18.50
C ALA A 478 -5.22 11.57 18.13
N TRP A 479 -5.12 10.33 18.63
CA TRP A 479 -6.09 9.25 18.41
C TRP A 479 -6.33 8.95 16.92
N PRO A 480 -5.32 8.46 16.18
CA PRO A 480 -5.46 8.18 14.74
C PRO A 480 -6.56 7.19 14.41
N ASN A 481 -6.89 6.28 15.33
CA ASN A 481 -8.12 5.49 15.27
C ASN A 481 -9.18 6.11 16.21
N PRO A 482 -10.19 6.84 15.67
CA PRO A 482 -11.18 7.52 16.50
C PRO A 482 -11.95 6.59 17.45
N LEU A 483 -12.19 5.33 17.08
CA LEU A 483 -12.93 4.38 17.93
C LEU A 483 -12.21 4.11 19.25
N GLU A 484 -10.88 4.24 19.29
CA GLU A 484 -10.08 3.96 20.49
C GLU A 484 -10.44 4.88 21.67
N ARG A 485 -11.01 6.05 21.39
CA ARG A 485 -11.46 7.00 22.41
C ARG A 485 -12.71 6.54 23.17
N LEU A 486 -13.54 5.69 22.57
CA LEU A 486 -14.73 5.15 23.22
C LEU A 486 -14.31 4.18 24.34
N ALA A 487 -15.01 4.22 25.48
CA ALA A 487 -14.76 3.29 26.58
C ALA A 487 -15.02 1.82 26.18
N VAL A 488 -14.24 0.90 26.75
CA VAL A 488 -14.33 -0.55 26.47
C VAL A 488 -15.59 -1.16 27.08
N THR A 489 -16.02 -0.68 28.24
CA THR A 489 -17.25 -1.11 28.94
C THR A 489 -18.14 0.06 29.35
N ASN A 490 -19.37 -0.23 29.79
CA ASN A 490 -20.29 0.79 30.30
C ASN A 490 -19.80 1.36 31.63
N SER A 491 -20.08 2.63 31.88
CA SER A 491 -19.90 3.24 33.19
C SER A 491 -20.92 2.68 34.18
N MET A 492 -20.51 2.53 35.43
CA MET A 492 -21.42 2.25 36.53
C MET A 492 -22.30 3.48 36.82
N THR A 493 -23.58 3.29 37.12
CA THR A 493 -24.54 4.41 37.27
C THR A 493 -24.80 4.84 38.72
N ASN A 494 -24.36 4.04 39.70
CA ASN A 494 -24.49 4.32 41.13
C ASN A 494 -23.16 4.54 41.85
N GLN A 495 -22.02 4.30 41.19
CA GLN A 495 -20.69 4.63 41.70
C GLN A 495 -19.75 5.01 40.55
N LYS A 496 -18.64 5.69 40.86
CA LYS A 496 -17.60 5.99 39.87
C LYS A 496 -16.88 4.70 39.47
N GLY A 497 -16.83 4.40 38.18
CA GLY A 497 -16.07 3.26 37.67
C GLY A 497 -16.70 2.63 36.43
N TRP A 498 -16.16 1.49 36.06
CA TRP A 498 -16.49 0.75 34.84
C TRP A 498 -16.98 -0.63 35.19
N HIS A 499 -17.98 -1.12 34.47
CA HIS A 499 -18.29 -2.55 34.50
C HIS A 499 -17.14 -3.35 33.88
N ASP A 500 -16.99 -4.61 34.26
CA ASP A 500 -15.93 -5.50 33.74
C ASP A 500 -16.43 -6.43 32.62
N SER A 501 -17.68 -6.25 32.19
CA SER A 501 -18.37 -7.10 31.23
C SER A 501 -19.28 -6.28 30.32
N ASN A 502 -19.33 -6.67 29.04
CA ASN A 502 -20.35 -6.22 28.09
C ASN A 502 -21.44 -7.26 27.83
N LYS A 503 -21.69 -8.22 28.74
CA LYS A 503 -22.81 -9.16 28.55
C LYS A 503 -24.13 -8.40 28.43
N PRO A 504 -24.97 -8.71 27.41
CA PRO A 504 -26.28 -8.10 27.29
C PRO A 504 -27.14 -8.34 28.52
N ASN A 505 -27.84 -7.28 28.94
CA ASN A 505 -28.72 -7.25 30.10
C ASN A 505 -29.93 -6.37 29.75
N GLY A 506 -30.80 -6.87 28.86
CA GLY A 506 -32.01 -6.17 28.44
C GLY A 506 -33.16 -6.39 29.41
N ASN A 507 -34.01 -5.38 29.60
CA ASN A 507 -35.23 -5.48 30.39
C ASN A 507 -36.35 -4.69 29.70
N ASP A 508 -37.43 -5.35 29.29
CA ASP A 508 -38.61 -4.70 28.71
C ASP A 508 -39.64 -4.28 29.78
N LYS A 509 -39.50 -4.77 31.01
CA LYS A 509 -40.30 -4.36 32.17
C LYS A 509 -39.71 -3.12 32.84
N GLY A 510 -40.56 -2.36 33.54
CA GLY A 510 -40.13 -1.15 34.26
C GLY A 510 -39.43 -0.12 33.36
N TYR A 511 -39.69 -0.17 32.05
CA TYR A 511 -39.00 0.62 31.04
C TYR A 511 -37.46 0.46 31.03
N GLY A 512 -36.95 -0.72 31.38
CA GLY A 512 -35.52 -1.04 31.28
C GLY A 512 -34.67 -0.72 32.50
N GLU A 513 -35.28 -0.57 33.68
CA GLU A 513 -34.54 -0.33 34.91
C GLU A 513 -33.67 -1.54 35.28
N ILE A 514 -32.38 -1.27 35.49
CA ILE A 514 -31.38 -2.26 35.91
C ILE A 514 -30.40 -1.55 36.84
N ASN A 515 -30.37 -1.98 38.09
CA ASN A 515 -29.59 -1.36 39.15
C ASN A 515 -28.11 -1.25 38.76
N ASN A 516 -27.52 -0.05 38.91
CA ASN A 516 -26.12 0.27 38.60
C ASN A 516 -25.71 0.15 37.10
N TRP A 517 -26.64 -0.16 36.20
CA TRP A 517 -26.39 -0.29 34.76
C TRP A 517 -27.09 0.78 33.94
N THR A 518 -28.30 1.14 34.33
CA THR A 518 -29.13 2.11 33.60
C THR A 518 -29.61 3.21 34.53
N LEU A 519 -30.07 4.30 33.93
CA LEU A 519 -30.69 5.41 34.64
C LEU A 519 -31.63 6.18 33.70
N LYS A 520 -32.60 6.89 34.29
CA LYS A 520 -33.46 7.83 33.55
C LYS A 520 -32.73 9.15 33.31
N GLN A 521 -33.22 9.92 32.34
CA GLN A 521 -32.56 11.12 31.83
C GLN A 521 -32.38 12.25 32.86
N GLY A 522 -33.26 12.39 33.86
CA GLY A 522 -33.08 13.36 34.94
C GLY A 522 -31.86 13.02 35.81
N ILE A 523 -31.80 11.76 36.25
CA ILE A 523 -30.70 11.20 37.05
C ILE A 523 -29.39 11.17 36.24
N PHE A 524 -29.45 10.79 34.96
CA PHE A 524 -28.34 10.86 34.02
C PHE A 524 -27.71 12.26 34.03
N LYS A 525 -28.55 13.28 33.83
CA LYS A 525 -28.14 14.67 33.70
C LYS A 525 -27.36 15.13 34.92
N ILE A 526 -27.86 14.85 36.13
CA ILE A 526 -27.19 15.30 37.38
C ILE A 526 -25.94 14.47 37.71
N LYS A 527 -25.90 13.19 37.37
CA LYS A 527 -24.77 12.31 37.72
C LYS A 527 -23.59 12.40 36.75
N PHE A 528 -23.85 12.70 35.47
CA PHE A 528 -22.84 12.60 34.40
C PHE A 528 -22.63 13.87 33.57
N VAL A 529 -23.65 14.74 33.45
CA VAL A 529 -23.59 15.88 32.52
C VAL A 529 -23.39 17.20 33.27
N THR A 530 -24.15 17.40 34.35
CA THR A 530 -24.23 18.64 35.12
C THR A 530 -23.77 18.44 36.57
N TRP A 531 -23.75 19.52 37.36
CA TRP A 531 -23.66 19.51 38.83
C TRP A 531 -22.63 18.55 39.44
N GLY A 532 -21.35 18.82 39.21
CA GLY A 532 -20.24 18.11 39.84
C GLY A 532 -19.98 16.69 39.31
N GLN A 533 -20.84 16.17 38.40
CA GLN A 533 -20.61 14.94 37.63
C GLN A 533 -20.16 13.76 38.52
N SER A 534 -20.94 13.52 39.58
CA SER A 534 -20.55 12.67 40.70
C SER A 534 -20.22 11.22 40.35
N MET A 535 -20.67 10.72 39.20
CA MET A 535 -20.37 9.36 38.72
C MET A 535 -19.34 9.32 37.58
N LEU A 536 -18.89 10.47 37.08
CA LEU A 536 -17.96 10.56 35.97
C LEU A 536 -16.52 10.24 36.42
N PRO A 537 -15.85 9.23 35.83
CA PRO A 537 -14.42 9.01 36.03
C PRO A 537 -13.58 10.18 35.51
N ALA A 538 -12.43 10.44 36.15
CA ALA A 538 -11.51 11.48 35.72
C ALA A 538 -11.04 11.28 34.28
N ASN A 539 -10.92 12.37 33.52
CA ASN A 539 -10.52 12.40 32.10
C ASN A 539 -11.52 11.80 31.10
N TYR A 540 -12.76 11.57 31.49
CA TYR A 540 -13.83 11.11 30.61
C TYR A 540 -15.00 12.09 30.61
N HIS A 541 -15.84 12.01 29.58
CA HIS A 541 -17.14 12.65 29.49
C HIS A 541 -18.14 11.72 28.77
N VAL A 542 -19.43 12.06 28.80
CA VAL A 542 -20.42 11.33 27.98
C VAL A 542 -20.37 11.89 26.56
N PRO A 543 -20.29 11.07 25.50
CA PRO A 543 -20.20 11.58 24.14
C PRO A 543 -21.42 12.44 23.78
N ASN A 544 -21.18 13.55 23.10
CA ASN A 544 -22.20 14.31 22.37
C ASN A 544 -22.55 13.58 21.05
N SER A 545 -23.47 14.15 20.27
CA SER A 545 -23.86 13.54 18.98
C SER A 545 -22.68 13.39 18.01
N GLU A 546 -21.81 14.39 17.89
CA GLU A 546 -20.63 14.34 17.00
C GLU A 546 -19.62 13.28 17.43
N GLU A 547 -19.33 13.16 18.72
CA GLU A 547 -18.36 12.22 19.29
C GLU A 547 -18.80 10.76 19.13
N TRP A 548 -20.11 10.49 19.14
CA TRP A 548 -20.66 9.17 18.76
C TRP A 548 -20.29 8.77 17.32
N GLY A 549 -19.88 9.73 16.49
CA GLY A 549 -19.30 9.53 15.15
C GLY A 549 -18.13 8.56 15.13
N CYS A 550 -17.36 8.46 16.22
CA CYS A 550 -16.26 7.50 16.30
C CYS A 550 -16.71 6.04 16.13
N ALA A 551 -17.95 5.71 16.49
CA ALA A 551 -18.49 4.35 16.52
C ALA A 551 -19.69 4.16 15.60
N ILE A 552 -20.40 5.22 15.22
CA ILE A 552 -21.62 5.20 14.39
C ILE A 552 -21.43 6.23 13.28
N PRO A 553 -21.94 5.99 12.05
CA PRO A 553 -21.85 6.99 10.99
C PRO A 553 -22.50 8.33 11.36
N ASN A 554 -21.78 9.42 11.14
CA ASN A 554 -22.26 10.81 11.27
C ASN A 554 -22.25 11.47 9.89
N ILE A 555 -23.16 11.00 9.03
CA ILE A 555 -23.33 11.50 7.68
C ILE A 555 -24.11 12.82 7.71
N TYR A 556 -23.68 13.79 6.93
CA TYR A 556 -24.41 15.06 6.76
C TYR A 556 -24.88 15.29 5.33
N THR A 557 -25.91 16.13 5.19
CA THR A 557 -26.61 16.37 3.92
C THR A 557 -25.82 17.22 2.93
N SER A 558 -25.01 18.16 3.42
CA SER A 558 -24.13 19.02 2.60
C SER A 558 -22.92 19.51 3.38
N ILE A 559 -21.81 19.78 2.69
CA ILE A 559 -20.60 20.38 3.29
C ILE A 559 -20.81 21.82 3.78
N HIS A 560 -21.87 22.49 3.32
CA HIS A 560 -22.17 23.89 3.60
C HIS A 560 -23.04 24.06 4.85
N ASP A 561 -24.14 23.32 4.92
CA ASP A 561 -25.13 23.45 5.99
C ASP A 561 -24.86 22.50 7.15
N ARG A 562 -24.15 21.39 6.86
CA ARG A 562 -23.69 20.36 7.81
C ARG A 562 -24.77 19.81 8.74
N TRP A 563 -26.00 19.68 8.27
CA TRP A 563 -27.06 18.99 9.00
C TRP A 563 -26.88 17.48 8.95
N LEU A 564 -27.07 16.79 10.08
CA LEU A 564 -27.08 15.34 10.09
C LEU A 564 -28.22 14.79 9.23
N GLU A 565 -27.93 13.75 8.46
CA GLU A 565 -28.93 13.04 7.67
C GLU A 565 -29.90 12.29 8.60
N LYS A 566 -31.20 12.47 8.35
CA LYS A 566 -32.28 11.91 9.18
C LYS A 566 -32.75 10.53 8.70
N ASN A 567 -32.47 10.16 7.45
CA ASN A 567 -32.90 8.90 6.85
C ASN A 567 -31.94 7.73 7.11
N LEU A 568 -31.07 7.84 8.11
CA LEU A 568 -30.09 6.80 8.47
C LEU A 568 -30.69 5.58 9.19
N LEU A 569 -31.98 5.64 9.58
CA LEU A 569 -32.82 4.45 9.88
C LEU A 569 -33.38 3.80 8.61
N SER A 570 -32.59 3.75 7.55
CA SER A 570 -32.87 2.89 6.42
C SER A 570 -31.56 2.32 5.92
N TRP A 571 -31.45 0.99 6.03
CA TRP A 571 -30.34 0.23 5.50
C TRP A 571 -30.11 0.44 4.00
N ASP A 572 -31.15 0.83 3.24
CA ASP A 572 -31.08 1.13 1.81
C ASP A 572 -30.56 2.54 1.50
N TYR A 573 -30.53 3.44 2.48
CA TYR A 573 -30.13 4.83 2.25
C TYR A 573 -28.63 4.97 2.02
N ILE A 574 -27.80 4.26 2.80
CA ILE A 574 -26.35 4.26 2.62
C ILE A 574 -26.01 3.32 1.47
N THR A 575 -25.73 3.88 0.30
CA THR A 575 -25.40 3.11 -0.90
C THR A 575 -23.94 2.69 -0.91
N PRO A 576 -23.63 1.43 -1.29
CA PRO A 576 -22.26 1.01 -1.53
C PRO A 576 -21.66 1.67 -2.78
N GLY A 577 -20.34 1.85 -2.81
CA GLY A 577 -19.62 2.07 -4.08
C GLY A 577 -18.78 3.33 -4.16
N ALA A 578 -18.66 3.83 -5.39
CA ALA A 578 -17.67 4.81 -5.80
C ALA A 578 -17.90 6.22 -5.24
N THR A 579 -19.16 6.60 -4.99
CA THR A 579 -19.50 7.93 -4.49
C THR A 579 -19.30 7.98 -2.97
N PRO A 580 -18.42 8.86 -2.47
CA PRO A 580 -18.21 9.02 -1.05
C PRO A 580 -19.42 9.68 -0.38
N TRP A 581 -19.65 9.30 0.87
CA TRP A 581 -20.48 10.04 1.79
C TRP A 581 -19.62 11.03 2.56
N PHE A 582 -20.22 12.18 2.86
CA PHE A 582 -19.58 13.15 3.71
C PHE A 582 -19.82 12.84 5.18
N GLU A 583 -18.76 12.85 5.96
CA GLU A 583 -18.79 12.43 7.35
C GLU A 583 -18.07 13.45 8.25
N MET A 584 -18.73 13.77 9.36
CA MET A 584 -18.18 14.68 10.35
C MET A 584 -17.38 13.91 11.40
N TYR A 585 -16.17 14.39 11.64
CA TYR A 585 -15.35 14.04 12.80
C TYR A 585 -14.53 15.26 13.18
N ASN A 586 -14.53 15.64 14.45
CA ASN A 586 -13.68 16.71 14.93
C ASN A 586 -12.35 16.15 15.46
N PRO A 587 -11.22 16.29 14.73
CA PRO A 587 -9.91 15.86 15.20
C PRO A 587 -9.24 16.86 16.16
N GLY A 588 -9.78 18.09 16.30
CA GLY A 588 -9.15 19.20 16.99
C GLY A 588 -9.35 19.19 18.49
N GLU A 589 -10.57 19.46 18.96
CA GLU A 589 -10.88 19.63 20.39
C GLU A 589 -12.21 18.96 20.77
N ASP A 590 -12.40 18.67 22.05
CA ASP A 590 -13.70 18.23 22.57
C ASP A 590 -14.59 19.46 22.85
N ASP A 591 -15.91 19.31 22.80
CA ASP A 591 -16.83 20.40 23.13
C ASP A 591 -16.97 20.55 24.67
N PRO A 592 -16.39 21.59 25.30
CA PRO A 592 -16.39 21.71 26.75
C PRO A 592 -17.68 22.32 27.30
N ARG A 593 -18.62 22.77 26.44
CA ARG A 593 -19.79 23.55 26.87
C ARG A 593 -20.67 22.75 27.82
N SER A 594 -21.01 23.33 28.96
CA SER A 594 -21.86 22.68 29.98
C SER A 594 -23.30 22.42 29.49
N ASN A 595 -23.75 23.13 28.46
CA ASN A 595 -25.08 23.00 27.89
C ASN A 595 -25.00 22.98 26.35
N ILE A 596 -25.46 21.88 25.75
CA ILE A 596 -25.50 21.65 24.30
C ILE A 596 -26.89 21.09 23.96
N ALA A 597 -27.52 21.58 22.88
CA ALA A 597 -28.88 21.22 22.47
C ALA A 597 -29.00 20.99 20.95
N ALA A 598 -29.60 19.87 20.55
CA ALA A 598 -29.76 19.45 19.15
C ALA A 598 -31.09 19.86 18.50
N GLY A 599 -32.13 20.18 19.27
CA GLY A 599 -33.47 20.51 18.75
C GLY A 599 -33.78 22.01 18.72
N GLU A 600 -32.79 22.85 18.98
CA GLU A 600 -32.92 24.32 19.03
C GLU A 600 -32.43 25.01 17.73
N THR A 601 -32.26 24.24 16.68
CA THR A 601 -31.67 24.61 15.38
C THR A 601 -32.43 25.71 14.64
N HIS A 602 -33.71 25.87 14.95
CA HIS A 602 -34.60 26.90 14.39
C HIS A 602 -34.59 28.22 15.18
N ASN A 603 -33.84 28.31 16.28
CA ASN A 603 -33.89 29.45 17.20
C ASN A 603 -32.54 30.16 17.33
N ASN A 604 -32.37 31.25 16.58
CA ASN A 604 -31.14 32.06 16.57
C ASN A 604 -30.78 32.64 17.95
N ASN A 605 -31.76 32.85 18.85
CA ASN A 605 -31.48 33.33 20.21
C ASN A 605 -30.79 32.29 21.09
N LYS A 606 -30.72 31.03 20.63
CA LYS A 606 -30.07 29.91 21.33
C LYS A 606 -28.87 29.38 20.56
N LEU A 607 -28.33 30.15 19.62
CA LEU A 607 -27.18 29.75 18.79
C LEU A 607 -26.01 29.23 19.63
N SER A 608 -25.69 29.88 20.76
CA SER A 608 -24.61 29.46 21.67
C SER A 608 -24.80 28.06 22.28
N LEU A 609 -26.03 27.54 22.30
CA LEU A 609 -26.38 26.23 22.82
C LEU A 609 -26.50 25.17 21.73
N GLN A 610 -26.64 25.55 20.46
CA GLN A 610 -26.83 24.60 19.36
C GLN A 610 -25.61 23.66 19.27
N GLU A 611 -25.85 22.37 19.06
CA GLU A 611 -24.75 21.42 18.89
C GLU A 611 -23.98 21.70 17.60
N GLU A 612 -24.67 22.23 16.60
CA GLU A 612 -24.17 22.56 15.27
C GLU A 612 -23.29 23.82 15.24
N LEU A 613 -23.22 24.57 16.34
CA LEU A 613 -22.54 25.87 16.44
C LEU A 613 -21.13 25.86 15.82
N HIS A 614 -20.35 24.81 16.09
CA HIS A 614 -18.96 24.68 15.64
C HIS A 614 -18.79 23.72 14.47
N TRP A 615 -19.85 23.07 14.01
CA TRP A 615 -19.73 22.02 12.99
C TRP A 615 -19.22 22.55 11.66
N GLY A 616 -19.56 23.80 11.31
CA GLY A 616 -19.00 24.50 10.15
C GLY A 616 -17.49 24.67 10.18
N GLU A 617 -16.85 24.52 11.34
CA GLU A 617 -15.41 24.71 11.54
C GLU A 617 -14.61 23.40 11.44
N TYR A 618 -15.31 22.25 11.45
CA TYR A 618 -14.67 20.94 11.44
C TYR A 618 -14.22 20.54 10.03
N PRO A 619 -13.30 19.59 9.88
CA PRO A 619 -13.02 19.01 8.58
C PRO A 619 -14.19 18.18 8.06
N ALA A 620 -14.43 18.25 6.75
CA ALA A 620 -15.35 17.39 6.03
C ALA A 620 -14.61 16.13 5.56
N PHE A 621 -14.83 14.99 6.21
CA PHE A 621 -14.20 13.73 5.80
C PHE A 621 -15.05 12.96 4.79
N TYR A 622 -14.38 12.09 4.05
CA TYR A 622 -14.99 11.21 3.06
C TYR A 622 -15.02 9.78 3.60
N SER A 623 -16.18 9.14 3.47
CA SER A 623 -16.39 7.76 3.89
C SER A 623 -17.07 6.97 2.79
N TYR A 624 -16.58 5.75 2.57
CA TYR A 624 -17.09 4.84 1.55
C TYR A 624 -17.60 3.59 2.24
N PHE A 625 -18.82 3.18 1.89
CA PHE A 625 -19.54 2.11 2.60
C PHE A 625 -19.72 0.88 1.72
N MET A 626 -19.91 -0.26 2.38
CA MET A 626 -20.40 -1.51 1.81
C MET A 626 -21.21 -2.29 2.84
N GLN A 627 -21.91 -3.32 2.37
CA GLN A 627 -22.91 -4.03 3.13
C GLN A 627 -22.92 -5.53 2.84
N ASP A 628 -23.21 -6.33 3.86
CA ASP A 628 -23.54 -7.75 3.77
C ASP A 628 -24.76 -8.06 4.66
N ARG A 629 -25.94 -8.09 4.03
CA ARG A 629 -27.23 -8.21 4.72
C ARG A 629 -27.46 -9.58 5.33
N GLU A 630 -26.96 -10.63 4.69
CA GLU A 630 -27.13 -12.00 5.19
C GLU A 630 -26.38 -12.18 6.51
N LYS A 631 -25.21 -11.53 6.62
CA LYS A 631 -24.39 -11.51 7.83
C LYS A 631 -24.82 -10.46 8.86
N GLY A 632 -25.69 -9.52 8.50
CA GLY A 632 -26.04 -8.37 9.34
C GLY A 632 -24.84 -7.44 9.57
N GLU A 633 -24.09 -7.14 8.50
CA GLU A 633 -22.83 -6.39 8.59
C GLU A 633 -22.75 -5.21 7.64
N MET A 634 -22.15 -4.13 8.14
CA MET A 634 -21.76 -2.99 7.34
C MET A 634 -20.24 -2.82 7.45
N PHE A 635 -19.63 -2.37 6.36
CA PHE A 635 -18.21 -2.10 6.26
C PHE A 635 -18.01 -0.68 5.74
N ALA A 636 -16.91 -0.05 6.13
CA ALA A 636 -16.55 1.24 5.55
C ALA A 636 -15.05 1.50 5.59
N ILE A 637 -14.56 2.25 4.62
CA ILE A 637 -13.33 3.03 4.78
C ILE A 637 -13.77 4.44 5.13
N ARG A 638 -13.47 4.88 6.35
CA ARG A 638 -13.93 6.14 6.91
C ARG A 638 -12.79 7.13 7.12
N PHE A 639 -13.16 8.40 7.22
CA PHE A 639 -12.26 9.48 7.60
C PHE A 639 -11.11 9.71 6.62
N ASP A 640 -11.36 9.50 5.31
CA ASP A 640 -10.42 9.92 4.29
C ASP A 640 -10.44 11.46 4.18
N GLY A 641 -9.32 12.08 4.48
CA GLY A 641 -9.15 13.53 4.51
C GLY A 641 -8.29 14.06 3.37
N THR A 642 -8.21 13.36 2.23
CA THR A 642 -7.42 13.82 1.06
C THR A 642 -8.09 14.96 0.28
N ASN A 643 -9.35 15.27 0.56
CA ASN A 643 -10.10 16.32 -0.13
C ASN A 643 -9.82 17.73 0.45
N LYS A 644 -9.99 18.78 -0.38
CA LYS A 644 -9.83 20.19 0.01
C LYS A 644 -10.72 20.64 1.18
N ASP A 645 -11.86 19.99 1.39
CA ASP A 645 -12.80 20.33 2.47
C ASP A 645 -12.43 19.67 3.81
N ALA A 646 -11.48 18.73 3.80
CA ALA A 646 -10.92 18.10 4.99
C ALA A 646 -9.81 18.94 5.62
N LYS A 647 -10.05 20.24 5.83
CA LYS A 647 -9.12 21.19 6.47
C LYS A 647 -9.73 21.71 7.77
N LEU A 648 -8.89 21.93 8.77
CA LEU A 648 -9.27 22.75 9.92
C LEU A 648 -9.28 24.23 9.52
N LYS A 649 -10.16 25.04 10.11
CA LYS A 649 -10.45 26.46 9.75
C LYS A 649 -9.21 27.40 9.66
N ASN A 650 -8.05 26.99 10.16
CA ASN A 650 -6.79 27.75 10.12
C ASN A 650 -5.61 26.96 9.53
N GLN A 651 -5.85 25.84 8.87
CA GLN A 651 -4.82 25.01 8.25
C GLN A 651 -4.82 25.19 6.73
N GLY A 652 -3.63 25.40 6.16
CA GLY A 652 -3.45 25.46 4.70
C GLY A 652 -3.52 24.09 4.00
N TYR A 653 -3.36 23.01 4.76
CA TYR A 653 -3.27 21.62 4.28
C TYR A 653 -4.45 20.78 4.76
N THR A 654 -4.76 19.74 3.99
CA THR A 654 -5.77 18.73 4.31
C THR A 654 -5.29 17.80 5.43
N MET A 655 -6.21 17.09 6.06
CA MET A 655 -5.88 16.11 7.09
C MET A 655 -5.24 14.84 6.50
N GLY A 656 -5.40 14.60 5.20
CA GLY A 656 -4.82 13.46 4.51
C GLY A 656 -5.41 12.12 4.94
N ARG A 657 -4.58 11.08 5.00
CA ARG A 657 -4.99 9.72 5.40
C ARG A 657 -4.70 9.39 6.86
N ARG A 658 -4.31 10.38 7.66
CA ARG A 658 -3.95 10.21 9.09
C ARG A 658 -4.99 9.51 9.96
N TYR A 659 -6.26 9.78 9.71
CA TYR A 659 -7.38 9.19 10.45
C TYR A 659 -8.10 8.08 9.67
N ARG A 660 -7.61 7.74 8.48
CA ARG A 660 -8.28 6.79 7.58
C ARG A 660 -8.27 5.40 8.18
N CYS A 661 -9.47 4.89 8.45
CA CYS A 661 -9.68 3.62 9.14
C CYS A 661 -10.70 2.76 8.38
N ALA A 662 -10.48 1.46 8.36
CA ALA A 662 -11.52 0.49 8.01
C ALA A 662 -12.40 0.25 9.24
N TYR A 663 -13.71 0.18 9.03
CA TYR A 663 -14.72 -0.12 10.03
C TYR A 663 -15.55 -1.32 9.60
N ARG A 664 -15.95 -2.13 10.59
CA ARG A 664 -16.89 -3.23 10.46
C ARG A 664 -17.87 -3.17 11.62
N TRP A 665 -19.15 -3.08 11.29
CA TRP A 665 -20.26 -3.17 12.24
C TRP A 665 -20.93 -4.51 12.09
N ARG A 666 -21.05 -5.25 13.19
CA ARG A 666 -21.74 -6.54 13.24
C ARG A 666 -22.95 -6.41 14.14
N LEU A 667 -24.13 -6.54 13.55
CA LEU A 667 -25.40 -6.47 14.24
C LEU A 667 -25.81 -7.90 14.64
N ILE A 668 -25.59 -8.27 15.90
CA ILE A 668 -25.80 -9.65 16.37
C ILE A 668 -27.05 -9.72 17.24
N ASN A 669 -27.96 -10.65 16.94
CA ASN A 669 -29.27 -10.83 17.58
C ASN A 669 -30.16 -9.56 17.53
N MET A 670 -30.08 -8.80 16.43
CA MET A 670 -30.81 -7.54 16.24
C MET A 670 -32.00 -7.65 15.26
N GLY A 671 -32.40 -8.87 14.88
CA GLY A 671 -33.47 -9.10 13.90
C GLY A 671 -32.99 -9.33 12.46
N GLY A 672 -31.71 -9.66 12.28
CA GLY A 672 -31.15 -10.06 10.98
C GLY A 672 -31.74 -11.38 10.48
N LYS A 673 -31.87 -11.52 9.15
CA LYS A 673 -32.56 -12.65 8.50
C LYS A 673 -31.71 -13.92 8.34
N GLY A 674 -30.39 -13.84 8.50
CA GLY A 674 -29.48 -14.97 8.31
C GLY A 674 -29.07 -15.68 9.61
N ASP A 675 -28.78 -16.97 9.51
CA ASP A 675 -28.24 -17.80 10.59
C ASP A 675 -26.94 -17.22 11.20
N GLY A 676 -26.15 -16.53 10.38
CA GLY A 676 -24.90 -15.89 10.79
C GLY A 676 -25.06 -14.62 11.64
N ALA A 677 -26.24 -14.00 11.63
CA ALA A 677 -26.53 -12.76 12.35
C ALA A 677 -27.07 -12.99 13.78
N ASN A 678 -27.27 -14.25 14.18
CA ASN A 678 -27.81 -14.62 15.50
C ASN A 678 -26.91 -15.63 16.22
N ASP A 679 -26.83 -15.53 17.55
CA ASP A 679 -26.09 -16.45 18.42
C ASP A 679 -26.65 -16.49 19.85
N SER A 680 -26.04 -17.29 20.73
CA SER A 680 -26.49 -17.48 22.12
C SER A 680 -26.08 -16.35 23.09
N HIS A 681 -25.36 -15.32 22.63
CA HIS A 681 -24.75 -14.32 23.52
C HIS A 681 -25.53 -13.00 23.60
N GLY A 682 -26.77 -12.98 23.10
CA GLY A 682 -27.69 -11.85 23.24
C GLY A 682 -27.42 -10.68 22.29
N MET A 683 -28.32 -9.70 22.32
CA MET A 683 -28.33 -8.55 21.40
C MET A 683 -27.17 -7.58 21.66
N ARG A 684 -26.38 -7.29 20.62
CA ARG A 684 -25.24 -6.38 20.70
C ARG A 684 -24.78 -5.91 19.32
N LEU A 685 -24.17 -4.73 19.32
CA LEU A 685 -23.38 -4.22 18.20
C LEU A 685 -21.90 -4.46 18.49
N VAL A 686 -21.18 -5.06 17.55
CA VAL A 686 -19.72 -5.13 17.59
C VAL A 686 -19.18 -4.16 16.55
N VAL A 687 -18.48 -3.12 17.00
CA VAL A 687 -17.74 -2.20 16.14
C VAL A 687 -16.27 -2.60 16.18
N GLN A 688 -15.75 -3.07 15.06
CA GLN A 688 -14.33 -3.29 14.86
C GLN A 688 -13.80 -2.18 13.96
N SER A 689 -12.65 -1.60 14.33
CA SER A 689 -11.93 -0.67 13.47
C SER A 689 -10.46 -1.04 13.39
N ARG A 690 -9.88 -0.77 12.22
CA ARG A 690 -8.46 -0.94 11.93
C ARG A 690 -7.97 0.34 11.27
N TRP A 691 -6.93 0.95 11.83
CA TRP A 691 -6.27 2.06 11.15
C TRP A 691 -5.61 1.52 9.88
N ILE A 692 -5.90 2.11 8.73
CA ILE A 692 -5.31 1.69 7.46
C ILE A 692 -4.37 2.74 6.89
N GLY A 693 -4.43 4.01 7.31
CA GLY A 693 -3.47 5.02 6.89
C GLY A 693 -3.28 5.03 5.39
N ASN A 694 -2.05 4.87 4.92
CA ASN A 694 -1.69 4.75 3.50
C ASN A 694 -1.63 3.32 2.96
N ALA A 695 -2.06 2.31 3.72
CA ALA A 695 -2.10 0.92 3.27
C ALA A 695 -2.95 0.75 2.00
N ASN A 696 -2.51 -0.16 1.15
CA ASN A 696 -3.10 -0.45 -0.15
C ASN A 696 -4.28 -1.42 0.00
N VAL A 697 -5.37 -0.95 0.61
CA VAL A 697 -6.56 -1.74 0.93
C VAL A 697 -7.78 -1.11 0.26
N GLY A 698 -8.55 -1.93 -0.46
CA GLY A 698 -9.80 -1.52 -1.09
C GLY A 698 -11.03 -1.86 -0.25
N LEU A 699 -12.19 -1.29 -0.62
CA LEU A 699 -13.48 -1.65 0.00
C LEU A 699 -13.74 -3.15 -0.10
N ASN A 700 -13.49 -3.73 -1.26
CA ASN A 700 -13.71 -5.15 -1.49
C ASN A 700 -12.81 -6.07 -0.64
N ASP A 701 -11.66 -5.62 -0.14
CA ASP A 701 -10.85 -6.37 0.83
C ASP A 701 -11.54 -6.46 2.18
N ILE A 702 -12.09 -5.34 2.67
CA ILE A 702 -12.62 -5.26 4.04
C ILE A 702 -13.94 -6.02 4.20
N LYS A 703 -14.57 -6.48 3.11
CA LYS A 703 -15.70 -7.43 3.15
C LYS A 703 -15.24 -8.88 3.35
N ASP A 704 -13.98 -9.19 3.02
CA ASP A 704 -13.42 -10.52 3.23
C ASP A 704 -13.11 -10.73 4.72
N ASP A 705 -13.70 -11.78 5.29
CA ASP A 705 -13.44 -12.19 6.66
C ASP A 705 -11.95 -12.50 6.90
N ALA A 706 -11.26 -13.06 5.90
CA ALA A 706 -9.83 -13.39 5.99
C ALA A 706 -8.92 -12.16 6.12
N TRP A 707 -9.36 -10.99 5.63
CA TRP A 707 -8.61 -9.74 5.79
C TRP A 707 -8.59 -9.29 7.25
N TRP A 708 -9.75 -9.32 7.91
CA TRP A 708 -9.89 -9.04 9.34
C TRP A 708 -9.18 -10.10 10.18
N GLY A 709 -9.25 -11.36 9.77
CA GLY A 709 -8.76 -12.50 10.54
C GLY A 709 -9.75 -12.95 11.62
N LYS A 710 -9.40 -14.02 12.33
CA LYS A 710 -10.23 -14.54 13.43
C LYS A 710 -10.47 -13.44 14.47
N SER A 711 -11.67 -13.37 15.02
CA SER A 711 -11.96 -12.47 16.15
C SER A 711 -11.52 -13.11 17.47
N SER A 712 -10.24 -13.48 17.57
CA SER A 712 -9.65 -14.11 18.75
C SER A 712 -8.16 -13.74 18.88
N PRO A 713 -7.55 -13.94 20.06
CA PRO A 713 -6.11 -13.76 20.24
C PRO A 713 -5.23 -14.60 19.31
N ASP A 714 -5.77 -15.61 18.61
CA ASP A 714 -5.03 -16.37 17.60
C ASP A 714 -4.68 -15.52 16.38
N ASN A 715 -5.51 -14.52 16.07
CA ASN A 715 -5.26 -13.61 14.96
C ASN A 715 -4.01 -12.77 15.23
N PRO A 716 -3.03 -12.78 14.30
CA PRO A 716 -1.79 -12.00 14.43
C PRO A 716 -1.98 -10.48 14.58
N LEU A 717 -3.12 -9.93 14.12
CA LEU A 717 -3.47 -8.50 14.20
C LEU A 717 -4.51 -8.19 15.30
N PHE A 718 -4.84 -9.15 16.17
CA PHE A 718 -5.89 -8.98 17.18
C PHE A 718 -5.63 -7.78 18.10
N GLU A 719 -4.40 -7.62 18.57
CA GLU A 719 -4.02 -6.56 19.49
C GLU A 719 -4.11 -5.17 18.85
N THR A 720 -3.78 -5.06 17.57
CA THR A 720 -3.76 -3.80 16.83
C THR A 720 -5.14 -3.33 16.38
N ASP A 721 -6.09 -4.25 16.23
CA ASP A 721 -7.49 -3.92 15.98
C ASP A 721 -8.18 -3.35 17.23
N CYS A 722 -9.12 -2.43 17.01
CA CYS A 722 -9.93 -1.86 18.07
C CYS A 722 -11.33 -2.46 18.02
N TYR A 723 -11.73 -3.15 19.09
CA TYR A 723 -13.06 -3.71 19.27
C TYR A 723 -13.85 -2.93 20.33
N ARG A 724 -15.09 -2.56 20.01
CA ARG A 724 -16.07 -2.02 20.96
C ARG A 724 -17.37 -2.81 20.86
N VAL A 725 -17.69 -3.51 21.95
CA VAL A 725 -18.96 -4.21 22.11
C VAL A 725 -19.94 -3.27 22.79
N LEU A 726 -21.03 -2.98 22.11
CA LEU A 726 -22.13 -2.16 22.58
C LEU A 726 -23.35 -3.07 22.79
N PRO A 727 -23.51 -3.64 24.00
CA PRO A 727 -24.60 -4.56 24.29
C PRO A 727 -25.95 -3.87 24.46
N LEU A 728 -27.03 -4.63 24.28
CA LEU A 728 -28.34 -4.26 24.82
C LEU A 728 -28.25 -4.24 26.34
N VAL A 729 -28.42 -3.05 26.92
CA VAL A 729 -28.63 -2.87 28.35
C VAL A 729 -29.83 -1.95 28.53
N GLY A 730 -30.78 -2.34 29.39
CA GLY A 730 -32.01 -1.57 29.59
C GLY A 730 -33.08 -1.83 28.53
N TYR A 731 -33.80 -0.78 28.15
CA TYR A 731 -35.03 -0.93 27.36
C TYR A 731 -34.76 -1.18 25.87
N PRO A 732 -35.28 -2.27 25.26
CA PRO A 732 -34.99 -2.62 23.88
C PRO A 732 -35.85 -1.88 22.83
N TYR A 733 -36.97 -1.27 23.20
CA TYR A 733 -37.95 -0.71 22.25
C TYR A 733 -37.96 0.82 22.25
N THR A 734 -36.83 1.45 21.97
CA THR A 734 -36.70 2.93 22.01
C THR A 734 -37.26 3.66 20.79
N GLY A 735 -38.02 2.99 19.92
CA GLY A 735 -38.63 3.55 18.71
C GLY A 735 -40.12 3.29 18.56
N SER A 736 -40.65 3.48 17.34
CA SER A 736 -42.04 3.15 17.03
C SER A 736 -42.18 1.65 16.80
N GLY A 737 -43.25 1.05 17.34
CA GLY A 737 -43.48 -0.39 17.25
C GLY A 737 -42.57 -1.21 18.17
N TRP A 738 -42.58 -2.53 17.98
CA TRP A 738 -41.80 -3.49 18.77
C TRP A 738 -40.42 -3.77 18.16
N THR A 739 -39.78 -2.74 17.59
CA THR A 739 -38.47 -2.86 16.96
C THR A 739 -37.34 -2.81 17.98
N TYR A 740 -36.40 -3.74 17.85
CA TYR A 740 -35.25 -3.87 18.75
C TYR A 740 -34.15 -2.87 18.42
N TYR A 741 -33.70 -2.14 19.44
CA TYR A 741 -32.56 -1.24 19.38
C TYR A 741 -31.64 -1.42 20.58
N VAL A 742 -30.35 -1.22 20.35
CA VAL A 742 -29.38 -0.90 21.39
C VAL A 742 -29.28 0.62 21.47
N SER A 743 -29.43 1.17 22.68
CA SER A 743 -29.52 2.61 22.88
C SER A 743 -28.62 3.12 24.00
N TYR A 744 -27.97 4.27 23.77
CA TYR A 744 -27.00 4.88 24.69
C TYR A 744 -27.23 6.38 24.84
N TRP A 745 -27.08 6.88 26.06
CA TRP A 745 -27.20 8.32 26.32
C TRP A 745 -26.17 9.16 25.55
N SER A 746 -26.61 10.34 25.10
CA SER A 746 -25.77 11.45 24.67
C SER A 746 -25.87 12.58 25.68
N ARG A 747 -24.78 13.33 25.92
CA ARG A 747 -24.85 14.54 26.76
C ARG A 747 -25.67 15.67 26.15
N THR A 748 -25.98 15.60 24.85
CA THR A 748 -26.79 16.64 24.18
C THR A 748 -28.23 16.59 24.67
N ARG A 749 -28.81 17.76 24.94
CA ARG A 749 -30.25 17.94 25.18
C ARG A 749 -31.01 17.99 23.86
N TRP A 750 -32.27 17.58 23.88
CA TRP A 750 -33.16 17.83 22.74
C TRP A 750 -33.59 19.30 22.70
N LYS A 751 -34.09 19.83 23.81
CA LYS A 751 -34.46 21.24 23.95
C LYS A 751 -33.85 21.80 25.22
N SER A 752 -33.46 23.06 25.18
CA SER A 752 -32.98 23.79 26.36
C SER A 752 -33.94 24.93 26.68
N ILE A 753 -34.59 24.84 27.84
CA ILE A 753 -35.51 25.89 28.33
C ILE A 753 -34.80 26.79 29.36
N SER A 754 -35.15 28.08 29.38
CA SER A 754 -34.68 29.00 30.43
C SER A 754 -35.41 28.66 31.72
N VAL A 755 -34.67 28.23 32.74
CA VAL A 755 -35.20 27.83 34.05
C VAL A 755 -34.34 28.43 35.15
N THR A 756 -34.96 28.73 36.29
CA THR A 756 -34.28 29.29 37.48
C THR A 756 -33.34 28.28 38.16
N LYS A 757 -33.57 26.98 37.98
CA LYS A 757 -32.69 25.87 38.41
C LYS A 757 -32.69 24.77 37.35
N ASP A 758 -31.51 24.23 37.03
CA ASP A 758 -31.29 23.14 36.06
C ASP A 758 -31.09 21.80 36.78
N ASP A 759 -32.13 21.35 37.50
CA ASP A 759 -32.14 20.21 38.41
C ASP A 759 -32.65 18.91 37.78
N GLU A 760 -32.72 17.80 38.52
CA GLU A 760 -33.20 16.51 37.99
C GLU A 760 -34.56 16.58 37.25
N SER A 761 -35.44 17.47 37.69
CA SER A 761 -36.84 17.56 37.24
C SER A 761 -37.04 18.49 36.04
N THR A 762 -36.14 19.44 35.84
CA THR A 762 -36.20 20.50 34.81
C THR A 762 -35.22 20.21 33.68
N ASN A 763 -35.42 20.81 32.49
CA ASN A 763 -34.51 20.71 31.33
C ASN A 763 -33.90 19.30 31.09
N ARG A 764 -34.75 18.28 31.21
CA ARG A 764 -34.33 16.88 31.33
C ARG A 764 -34.44 16.09 30.03
N THR A 765 -34.92 16.67 28.94
CA THR A 765 -35.05 15.93 27.68
C THR A 765 -33.68 15.75 27.04
N MET A 766 -33.14 14.54 27.12
CA MET A 766 -31.81 14.19 26.63
C MET A 766 -31.91 13.40 25.32
N CYS A 767 -30.91 13.58 24.46
CA CYS A 767 -30.72 12.79 23.26
C CYS A 767 -30.06 11.45 23.60
N PHE A 768 -30.25 10.48 22.72
CA PHE A 768 -29.57 9.18 22.77
C PHE A 768 -29.25 8.71 21.35
N ARG A 769 -28.29 7.81 21.22
CA ARG A 769 -28.04 7.06 19.98
C ARG A 769 -28.76 5.73 20.03
N ARG A 770 -29.38 5.34 18.93
CA ARG A 770 -29.99 4.01 18.77
C ARG A 770 -29.49 3.31 17.52
N ILE A 771 -29.26 2.02 17.63
CA ILE A 771 -28.77 1.16 16.55
C ILE A 771 -29.59 -0.13 16.55
N GLY A 772 -30.05 -0.53 15.38
CA GLY A 772 -30.79 -1.78 15.18
C GLY A 772 -30.69 -2.25 13.75
N ASN A 773 -31.46 -3.29 13.40
CA ASN A 773 -31.45 -3.85 12.04
C ASN A 773 -31.94 -2.87 10.95
N ASP A 774 -32.62 -1.78 11.35
CA ASP A 774 -33.08 -0.75 10.41
C ASP A 774 -32.01 0.32 10.11
N GLY A 775 -30.93 0.37 10.89
CA GLY A 775 -29.83 1.33 10.71
C GLY A 775 -29.46 2.07 11.99
N PHE A 776 -29.04 3.33 11.85
CA PHE A 776 -28.46 4.15 12.90
C PHE A 776 -29.21 5.47 13.04
N GLU A 777 -29.43 5.95 14.26
CA GLU A 777 -30.08 7.25 14.46
C GLU A 777 -29.74 7.93 15.78
N ARG A 778 -30.17 9.20 15.87
CA ARG A 778 -30.30 9.97 17.10
C ARG A 778 -31.77 10.06 17.49
N GLY A 779 -32.12 9.53 18.66
CA GLY A 779 -33.43 9.71 19.28
C GLY A 779 -33.42 10.75 20.40
N HIS A 780 -34.59 11.07 20.94
CA HIS A 780 -34.76 11.88 22.14
C HIS A 780 -35.78 11.24 23.08
N ASN A 781 -35.56 11.37 24.39
CA ASN A 781 -36.42 10.76 25.41
C ASN A 781 -37.33 11.81 26.05
N ASP A 782 -38.49 12.03 25.40
CA ASP A 782 -39.53 12.93 25.91
C ASP A 782 -40.29 12.25 27.07
N GLY A 783 -40.21 12.84 28.27
CA GLY A 783 -41.14 12.51 29.36
C GLY A 783 -40.81 11.27 30.22
N LEU A 784 -39.53 10.93 30.47
CA LEU A 784 -39.09 9.92 31.48
C LEU A 784 -39.41 8.46 31.14
N LYS A 785 -39.50 8.09 29.86
CA LYS A 785 -39.88 6.73 29.47
C LYS A 785 -38.77 5.74 29.77
N TYR A 786 -37.64 5.82 29.08
CA TYR A 786 -36.65 4.72 29.04
C TYR A 786 -35.49 4.89 30.03
N PHE A 787 -35.04 3.78 30.61
CA PHE A 787 -33.76 3.66 31.29
C PHE A 787 -32.69 3.16 30.31
N LEU A 788 -31.64 3.97 30.12
CA LEU A 788 -30.55 3.65 29.19
C LEU A 788 -29.20 3.62 29.91
N PRO A 789 -28.22 2.85 29.38
CA PRO A 789 -26.86 2.80 29.87
C PRO A 789 -26.05 4.04 29.45
N VAL A 790 -24.91 4.23 30.12
CA VAL A 790 -23.95 5.29 29.84
C VAL A 790 -22.64 4.67 29.35
N ARG A 791 -22.25 5.00 28.12
CA ARG A 791 -20.92 4.74 27.56
C ARG A 791 -20.17 6.05 27.50
N LEU A 792 -18.93 6.06 27.98
CA LEU A 792 -18.14 7.29 28.08
C LEU A 792 -17.08 7.37 26.98
N PHE A 793 -16.55 8.58 26.82
CA PHE A 793 -15.53 8.96 25.85
C PHE A 793 -14.36 9.58 26.60
N VAL A 794 -13.13 9.16 26.28
CA VAL A 794 -11.93 9.73 26.91
C VAL A 794 -11.66 11.12 26.33
N ASN A 795 -11.25 12.07 27.17
CA ASN A 795 -10.89 13.41 26.74
C ASN A 795 -9.73 13.36 25.72
N ARG A 796 -9.79 14.17 24.66
CA ARG A 796 -8.83 14.16 23.54
C ARG A 796 -7.39 14.45 23.98
N GLY A 797 -7.23 15.24 25.04
CA GLY A 797 -5.92 15.57 25.61
C GLY A 797 -5.23 14.40 26.34
N VAL A 798 -5.93 13.29 26.61
CA VAL A 798 -5.32 12.09 27.19
C VAL A 798 -4.42 11.42 26.15
N ASP A 799 -3.24 11.00 26.59
CA ASP A 799 -2.33 10.23 25.75
C ASP A 799 -2.92 8.83 25.48
N GLU A 800 -3.04 8.46 24.21
CA GLU A 800 -3.52 7.14 23.77
C GLU A 800 -2.71 5.97 24.35
N PHE A 801 -1.45 6.21 24.67
CA PHE A 801 -0.56 5.22 25.28
C PHE A 801 -0.38 5.37 26.79
N GLY A 802 -1.07 6.34 27.40
CA GLY A 802 -1.05 6.58 28.85
C GLY A 802 -1.98 5.64 29.62
N GLY A 803 -1.80 5.55 30.94
CA GLY A 803 -2.60 4.68 31.81
C GLY A 803 -4.09 5.04 31.90
N GLU A 804 -4.47 6.23 31.44
CA GLU A 804 -5.87 6.69 31.37
C GLU A 804 -6.55 6.35 30.04
N ALA A 805 -5.83 5.84 29.05
CA ALA A 805 -6.42 5.43 27.78
C ALA A 805 -7.37 4.23 27.98
N PRO A 806 -8.54 4.16 27.31
CA PRO A 806 -9.49 3.07 27.48
C PRO A 806 -8.86 1.68 27.35
N ARG A 807 -7.95 1.51 26.38
CA ARG A 807 -7.27 0.24 26.11
C ARG A 807 -6.30 -0.24 27.19
N GLN A 808 -5.83 0.68 28.04
CA GLN A 808 -4.92 0.39 29.16
C GLN A 808 -5.70 0.27 30.47
N LYS A 809 -6.73 1.12 30.64
CA LYS A 809 -7.47 1.27 31.90
C LYS A 809 -8.63 0.28 32.06
N GLN A 810 -9.17 -0.22 30.96
CA GLN A 810 -10.42 -0.99 30.94
C GLN A 810 -10.24 -2.31 30.21
N HIS A 811 -10.89 -3.35 30.73
CA HIS A 811 -10.93 -4.67 30.12
C HIS A 811 -12.34 -5.23 30.23
N ASP A 812 -12.80 -5.88 29.16
CA ASP A 812 -14.04 -6.65 29.14
C ASP A 812 -13.67 -8.13 29.21
N LYS A 813 -14.01 -8.79 30.33
CA LYS A 813 -13.68 -10.20 30.56
C LYS A 813 -14.38 -11.15 29.58
N ASP A 814 -15.45 -10.69 28.95
CA ASP A 814 -16.25 -11.46 28.00
C ASP A 814 -15.98 -11.05 26.55
N GLN A 815 -15.01 -10.17 26.29
CA GLN A 815 -14.78 -9.58 24.97
C GLN A 815 -14.65 -10.63 23.87
N THR A 816 -13.78 -11.63 24.03
CA THR A 816 -13.52 -12.66 23.00
C THR A 816 -14.79 -13.43 22.62
N THR A 817 -15.62 -13.75 23.61
CA THR A 817 -16.91 -14.42 23.36
C THR A 817 -17.88 -13.48 22.64
N LEU A 818 -17.96 -12.21 23.08
CA LEU A 818 -18.92 -11.25 22.58
C LEU A 818 -18.57 -10.67 21.20
N ILE A 819 -17.30 -10.58 20.81
CA ILE A 819 -16.94 -10.13 19.47
C ILE A 819 -17.19 -11.19 18.40
N SER A 820 -17.12 -12.47 18.77
CA SER A 820 -17.36 -13.58 17.85
C SER A 820 -18.82 -13.69 17.45
N ARG A 821 -19.08 -14.30 16.29
CA ARG A 821 -20.43 -14.66 15.80
C ARG A 821 -20.47 -16.11 15.31
N LYS A 822 -21.67 -16.66 15.18
CA LYS A 822 -21.87 -18.02 14.64
C LYS A 822 -21.23 -18.21 13.26
N ALA A 823 -21.32 -17.20 12.37
CA ALA A 823 -20.75 -17.28 11.02
C ALA A 823 -19.22 -17.36 10.97
N ASP A 824 -18.49 -16.93 12.02
CA ASP A 824 -17.03 -17.05 12.05
C ASP A 824 -16.59 -18.52 12.08
N GLY A 825 -17.42 -19.40 12.65
CA GLY A 825 -17.20 -20.85 12.65
C GLY A 825 -17.30 -21.50 11.27
N ASN A 826 -17.91 -20.82 10.28
CA ASN A 826 -18.02 -21.32 8.92
C ASN A 826 -16.80 -20.94 8.05
N VAL A 827 -15.92 -20.07 8.53
CA VAL A 827 -14.73 -19.65 7.78
C VAL A 827 -13.62 -20.68 7.96
N THR A 828 -13.39 -21.46 6.91
CA THR A 828 -12.39 -22.55 6.90
C THR A 828 -11.00 -22.08 6.53
N ASN A 829 -10.86 -20.94 5.85
CA ASN A 829 -9.58 -20.38 5.43
C ASN A 829 -9.48 -18.90 5.81
N TRP A 830 -8.44 -18.56 6.57
CA TRP A 830 -8.14 -17.19 7.02
C TRP A 830 -6.96 -16.57 6.25
N ASN A 831 -6.49 -17.24 5.20
CA ASN A 831 -5.46 -16.70 4.32
C ASN A 831 -6.09 -15.71 3.33
N TRP A 832 -5.92 -14.42 3.60
CA TRP A 832 -6.24 -13.37 2.65
C TRP A 832 -5.08 -13.10 1.69
N THR A 833 -5.47 -12.85 0.44
CA THR A 833 -4.61 -12.43 -0.66
C THR A 833 -5.05 -11.03 -1.09
N PRO A 834 -4.13 -10.04 -1.18
CA PRO A 834 -4.46 -8.72 -1.69
C PRO A 834 -5.03 -8.79 -3.11
N LYS A 835 -6.04 -7.97 -3.42
CA LYS A 835 -6.41 -7.74 -4.82
C LYS A 835 -5.58 -6.61 -5.41
N ASN A 836 -5.54 -6.53 -6.74
CA ASN A 836 -4.80 -5.51 -7.49
C ASN A 836 -5.56 -4.16 -7.49
N TYR A 837 -5.77 -3.57 -6.31
CA TYR A 837 -6.13 -2.15 -6.10
C TYR A 837 -4.93 -1.24 -6.24
#